data_AF-A0A2E3BZK4-F1
#
_entry.id   AF-A0A2E3BZK4-F1
#
_cell.length_a   1.000
_cell.length_b   1.000
_cell.length_c   1.000
_cell.angle_alpha   90.00
_cell.angle_beta   90.00
_cell.angle_gamma   90.00
#
_symmetry.space_group_name_H-M   'P 1'
#
loop_
_entity.id
_entity.type
_entity.pdbx_description
1 polymer ?
#
loop_
_entity_poly.entity_id
_entity_poly.type
_entity_poly.pdbx_seq_one_letter_code
_entity_poly.pdbx_strand_id
1 'polypeptide(L)'
;MSASKGVIDFLKPDDKKKIETIFSKLNKDSEFEFMFFNYKKDNQNFMPMKKYLHVLEYLSTRNKLDKTVSLEKSINLDINYVSDDMKTNYRLTIDGIENINNNIKLVSNRNNHLIFKVLLSKMLKGDKNITLIKKEKNFDNIHDVDNLNFRCRMSSETKVSDSEIDKLKKLSESSRSQVTFRFKQRVTLFVKKSTDTTLRIDLTNVKMNNNINKITKGNPSYELEIDLSSNSARKELLTTLYREVGVLLKILQRSNFIIDLDTQKRVLNDYQNLMSIPNDKMVSLDGRRVYTLEVQHVVDKLPNKYAVTDKADGDRTFIMISNNHLYMITDVLEVQDMGIEISSKLSKYNGTIIDGEYIFLPKYNRHLFMAFDCLFKGGEDIRNESSFMKRISHLDEVIDNCFVLGKQKGHKFNEYNGKFDISLIMKHHEKELESHLKDLNHDVTIDRKFPLIRRKYFMGALGIEDNEIFKYSKLLWEKYLYDSKNTLYMLDGLIYNPLDQKYVVSVKDSKFLDYKWKPPTQNSIDFYIEFERDRETGEILTLYDNSREELIKGKPYRICNLYVGKKIRGEEKPVLFQEKEKKYIANLNLVDNQIRDIEGKLIEDKTVVEFYYNTDPNISEYFRWTPLRTRFDKTESIRRFGKKYGNYFDTANKIWRNIINPLLFNDIVILSKDDTFKKHLSVLRNKIDHSVIVSEYKENVYYQMKTSLAKPMRNFHNWIKSIVIYTNCNPEYTQGRQLEVLDFACGRGGDIMKFYYAKVKLLVGLDIDLNGIESQTDGALSRYRQLSKTHPGFPRMVFIHADATTPLNNEAQNKALGYRSKNSMKLMDEFFSKDQSKRKMFDRVNCQFAIHYFLESETKWNNFTTNLKNHLKPGGYFLTSCFDASRIIETLGEKDSFSTFYTNNKGEKKKLFEINKKFGEIDTKKPIGLGNPIDVHNAFISHEGVYLTEYLVDKRFLVKELLEKCDLELVETDLFDNQFEIHREYFENYVKFEHNPQTRKFLNNAAEFYNQNDSVNKASFTITMMNRFYIFRRKSN
;
A
#
# COMPACT_ATOMS: atom_id res chain seq x y z
N MET A 1 -28.01 19.56 26.11
CA MET A 1 -27.20 20.71 25.66
C MET A 1 -25.99 20.77 26.57
N SER A 2 -24.79 20.37 26.13
CA SER A 2 -23.55 20.86 26.75
C SER A 2 -23.12 22.08 25.93
N ALA A 3 -22.88 23.21 26.60
CA ALA A 3 -22.30 24.38 25.96
C ALA A 3 -20.97 23.95 25.32
N SER A 4 -20.70 24.34 24.07
CA SER A 4 -19.40 24.01 23.48
C SER A 4 -18.31 24.62 24.35
N LYS A 5 -17.47 23.76 24.95
CA LYS A 5 -16.35 24.22 25.78
C LYS A 5 -15.50 25.21 24.99
N GLY A 6 -15.24 26.37 25.59
CA GLY A 6 -14.34 27.37 25.04
C GLY A 6 -12.88 26.96 25.29
N VAL A 7 -11.91 27.61 24.63
CA VAL A 7 -10.49 27.30 24.88
C VAL A 7 -10.09 27.41 26.36
N ILE A 8 -10.77 28.31 27.08
CA ILE A 8 -10.55 28.56 28.52
C ILE A 8 -10.77 27.28 29.34
N ASP A 9 -11.72 26.43 28.94
CA ASP A 9 -12.05 25.19 29.66
C ASP A 9 -10.97 24.11 29.52
N PHE A 10 -10.02 24.30 28.58
CA PHE A 10 -8.88 23.41 28.34
C PHE A 10 -7.57 23.96 28.92
N LEU A 11 -7.57 25.18 29.46
CA LEU A 11 -6.39 25.75 30.12
C LEU A 11 -6.29 25.20 31.54
N LYS A 12 -5.08 24.77 31.94
CA LYS A 12 -4.82 24.46 33.34
C LYS A 12 -4.95 25.75 34.17
N PRO A 13 -5.36 25.68 35.45
CA PRO A 13 -5.50 26.87 36.29
C PRO A 13 -4.23 27.75 36.32
N ASP A 14 -3.05 27.13 36.33
CA ASP A 14 -1.76 27.83 36.30
C ASP A 14 -1.49 28.54 34.97
N ASP A 15 -1.86 27.92 33.84
CA ASP A 15 -1.70 28.53 32.51
C ASP A 15 -2.54 29.80 32.40
N LYS A 16 -3.79 29.71 32.85
CA LYS A 16 -4.71 30.86 32.87
C LYS A 16 -4.14 32.00 33.73
N LYS A 17 -3.68 31.69 34.94
CA LYS A 17 -3.11 32.68 35.86
C LYS A 17 -1.86 33.36 35.27
N LYS A 18 -0.98 32.60 34.61
CA LYS A 18 0.22 33.14 33.96
C LYS A 18 -0.11 34.04 32.76
N ILE A 19 -1.04 33.62 31.90
CA ILE A 19 -1.51 34.44 30.77
C ILE A 19 -2.10 35.75 31.29
N GLU A 20 -2.96 35.70 32.31
CA GLU A 20 -3.55 36.88 32.93
C GLU A 20 -2.48 37.82 33.53
N THR A 21 -1.44 37.26 34.14
CA THR A 21 -0.30 38.01 34.72
C THR A 21 0.57 38.68 33.64
N ILE A 22 0.77 38.03 32.49
CA ILE A 22 1.48 38.64 31.36
C ILE A 22 0.62 39.74 30.74
N PHE A 23 -0.67 39.45 30.53
CA PHE A 23 -1.63 40.38 29.93
C PHE A 23 -1.83 41.66 30.75
N SER A 24 -1.79 41.57 32.09
CA SER A 24 -1.96 42.75 32.96
C SER A 24 -0.83 43.79 32.83
N LYS A 25 0.30 43.43 32.20
CA LYS A 25 1.45 44.33 31.96
C LYS A 25 1.33 45.12 30.65
N LEU A 26 0.28 44.90 29.86
CA LEU A 26 0.07 45.52 28.54
C LEU A 26 0.01 47.06 28.64
N ASN A 27 0.82 47.72 27.82
CA ASN A 27 0.86 49.18 27.65
C ASN A 27 1.01 49.56 26.17
N LYS A 28 1.06 50.87 25.87
CA LYS A 28 1.13 51.41 24.49
C LYS A 28 2.31 50.90 23.64
N ASP A 29 3.42 50.52 24.26
CA ASP A 29 4.65 50.05 23.58
C ASP A 29 4.75 48.52 23.62
N SER A 30 3.70 47.84 24.10
CA SER A 30 3.62 46.39 24.23
C SER A 30 2.94 45.75 23.03
N GLU A 31 3.48 44.63 22.60
CA GLU A 31 2.93 43.74 21.60
C GLU A 31 2.66 42.40 22.29
N PHE A 32 1.39 42.06 22.47
CA PHE A 32 0.95 40.82 23.10
C PHE A 32 0.52 39.83 22.03
N GLU A 33 1.18 38.68 21.97
CA GLU A 33 1.06 37.71 20.89
C GLU A 33 0.64 36.33 21.43
N PHE A 34 -0.30 35.69 20.74
CA PHE A 34 -0.46 34.24 20.76
C PHE A 34 0.15 33.63 19.49
N MET A 35 1.20 32.85 19.65
CA MET A 35 1.93 32.21 18.56
C MET A 35 1.55 30.73 18.45
N PHE A 36 1.18 30.29 17.25
CA PHE A 36 0.93 28.89 16.94
C PHE A 36 2.08 28.33 16.12
N PHE A 37 2.60 27.18 16.55
CA PHE A 37 3.77 26.51 15.95
C PHE A 37 5.03 27.41 15.86
N ASN A 38 6.17 26.78 15.53
CA ASN A 38 7.50 27.37 15.35
C ASN A 38 8.00 28.23 16.52
N TYR A 39 7.42 28.08 17.71
CA TYR A 39 7.86 28.77 18.91
C TYR A 39 8.86 27.92 19.73
N LYS A 40 8.93 26.60 19.45
CA LYS A 40 9.97 25.69 19.94
C LYS A 40 10.97 25.36 18.82
N LYS A 41 12.22 25.07 19.21
CA LYS A 41 13.30 24.66 18.29
C LYS A 41 13.31 23.15 17.99
N ASP A 42 12.19 22.45 18.20
CA ASP A 42 12.09 21.02 17.86
C ASP A 42 11.44 20.83 16.48
N ASN A 43 11.73 19.69 15.84
CA ASN A 43 11.22 19.38 14.50
C ASN A 43 9.71 19.05 14.49
N GLN A 44 9.04 18.99 15.65
CA GLN A 44 7.64 18.59 15.78
C GLN A 44 6.70 19.81 15.88
N ASN A 45 7.17 20.92 16.42
CA ASN A 45 6.45 22.18 16.59
C ASN A 45 6.50 23.02 15.30
N PHE A 46 6.08 22.47 14.17
CA PHE A 46 6.06 23.20 12.90
C PHE A 46 4.65 23.23 12.30
N MET A 47 4.31 24.28 11.56
CA MET A 47 3.03 24.36 10.84
C MET A 47 3.13 23.74 9.44
N PRO A 48 2.41 22.64 9.13
CA PRO A 48 2.32 22.06 7.79
C PRO A 48 1.74 23.02 6.75
N MET A 49 2.19 22.91 5.49
CA MET A 49 1.67 23.72 4.39
C MET A 49 0.15 23.58 4.25
N LYS A 50 -0.38 22.36 4.47
CA LYS A 50 -1.82 22.08 4.46
C LYS A 50 -2.58 22.90 5.52
N LYS A 51 -2.06 22.99 6.75
CA LYS A 51 -2.67 23.81 7.82
C LYS A 51 -2.59 25.30 7.48
N TYR A 52 -1.47 25.77 6.92
CA TYR A 52 -1.34 27.14 6.42
C TYR A 52 -2.42 27.49 5.38
N LEU A 53 -2.64 26.61 4.39
CA LEU A 53 -3.64 26.83 3.35
C LEU A 53 -5.07 26.85 3.91
N HIS A 54 -5.41 25.97 4.86
CA HIS A 54 -6.73 25.99 5.51
C HIS A 54 -6.99 27.30 6.27
N VAL A 55 -5.98 27.80 7.00
CA VAL A 55 -6.11 29.08 7.70
C VAL A 55 -6.22 30.22 6.69
N LEU A 56 -5.45 30.21 5.61
CA LEU A 56 -5.55 31.21 4.55
C LEU A 56 -6.94 31.25 3.91
N GLU A 57 -7.52 30.08 3.62
CA GLU A 57 -8.87 29.94 3.10
C GLU A 57 -9.91 30.48 4.10
N TYR A 58 -9.77 30.15 5.38
CA TYR A 58 -10.61 30.68 6.44
C TYR A 58 -10.54 32.21 6.53
N LEU A 59 -9.35 32.80 6.59
CA LEU A 59 -9.18 34.26 6.69
C LEU A 59 -9.79 34.96 5.47
N SER A 60 -9.55 34.41 4.28
CA SER A 60 -10.11 34.93 3.03
C SER A 60 -11.64 34.84 3.00
N THR A 61 -12.20 33.75 3.50
CA THR A 61 -13.65 33.53 3.56
C THR A 61 -14.31 34.42 4.61
N ARG A 62 -13.71 34.54 5.80
CA ARG A 62 -14.17 35.44 6.86
C ARG A 62 -14.22 36.88 6.38
N ASN A 63 -13.18 37.37 5.71
CA ASN A 63 -13.19 38.72 5.12
C ASN A 63 -14.30 38.94 4.08
N LYS A 64 -14.71 37.91 3.34
CA LYS A 64 -15.83 38.03 2.38
C LYS A 64 -17.18 38.15 3.10
N LEU A 65 -17.38 37.33 4.14
CA LEU A 65 -18.65 37.16 4.84
C LEU A 65 -18.88 38.17 5.98
N ASP A 66 -17.83 38.50 6.73
CA ASP A 66 -17.85 39.41 7.87
C ASP A 66 -17.29 40.77 7.44
N LYS A 67 -18.16 41.79 7.38
CA LYS A 67 -17.77 43.15 6.97
C LYS A 67 -17.05 43.94 8.06
N THR A 68 -16.97 43.41 9.29
CA THR A 68 -16.31 44.09 10.41
C THR A 68 -14.80 43.87 10.44
N VAL A 69 -14.30 42.93 9.65
CA VAL A 69 -12.87 42.63 9.52
C VAL A 69 -12.33 43.10 8.17
N SER A 70 -11.02 43.34 8.10
CA SER A 70 -10.34 43.68 6.84
C SER A 70 -9.10 42.82 6.63
N LEU A 71 -8.88 42.38 5.39
CA LEU A 71 -7.75 41.58 4.98
C LEU A 71 -6.73 42.42 4.19
N GLU A 72 -5.50 42.49 4.67
CA GLU A 72 -4.39 43.15 3.99
C GLU A 72 -3.31 42.13 3.61
N LYS A 73 -2.67 42.33 2.45
CA LYS A 73 -1.56 41.49 1.97
C LYS A 73 -0.29 42.33 1.93
N SER A 74 0.81 41.81 2.44
CA SER A 74 2.10 42.49 2.40
C SER A 74 3.23 41.54 1.99
N ILE A 75 4.23 42.11 1.33
CA ILE A 75 5.49 41.44 1.00
C ILE A 75 6.60 42.34 1.54
N ASN A 76 7.41 41.82 2.46
CA ASN A 76 8.51 42.56 3.05
C ASN A 76 9.78 41.72 3.19
N LEU A 77 10.91 42.41 3.27
CA LEU A 77 12.19 41.85 3.65
C LEU A 77 12.62 42.44 5.00
N ASP A 78 12.68 41.59 6.01
CA ASP A 78 13.22 41.94 7.32
C ASP A 78 14.73 41.62 7.35
N ILE A 79 15.52 42.61 7.73
CA ILE A 79 16.94 42.48 8.05
C ILE A 79 17.07 42.65 9.57
N ASN A 80 17.32 41.54 10.26
CA ASN A 80 17.37 41.50 11.71
C ASN A 80 18.83 41.52 12.17
N TYR A 81 19.18 42.44 13.06
CA TYR A 81 20.42 42.45 13.82
C TYR A 81 20.11 42.15 15.29
N VAL A 82 20.54 40.99 15.75
CA VAL A 82 20.38 40.58 17.15
C VAL A 82 21.62 40.96 17.94
N SER A 83 21.43 41.72 19.01
CA SER A 83 22.52 42.11 19.93
C SER A 83 23.14 40.90 20.66
N ASP A 84 24.33 41.07 21.21
CA ASP A 84 25.11 40.01 21.86
C ASP A 84 24.37 39.32 23.03
N ASP A 85 23.53 40.05 23.75
CA ASP A 85 22.74 39.53 24.87
C ASP A 85 21.49 38.74 24.43
N MET A 86 21.21 38.70 23.13
CA MET A 86 20.06 38.05 22.49
C MET A 86 18.69 38.58 22.93
N LYS A 87 18.64 39.68 23.68
CA LYS A 87 17.41 40.30 24.21
C LYS A 87 16.88 41.38 23.27
N THR A 88 17.76 42.14 22.64
CA THR A 88 17.37 43.23 21.74
C THR A 88 17.59 42.85 20.28
N ASN A 89 16.54 42.98 19.47
CA ASN A 89 16.57 42.82 18.02
C ASN A 89 16.28 44.16 17.33
N TYR A 90 17.22 44.65 16.54
CA TYR A 90 17.01 45.80 15.66
C TYR A 90 16.61 45.30 14.28
N ARG A 91 15.42 45.67 13.83
CA ARG A 91 14.85 45.16 12.58
C ARG A 91 14.65 46.32 11.61
N LEU A 92 15.34 46.23 10.48
CA LEU A 92 15.04 47.02 9.28
C LEU A 92 14.04 46.25 8.43
N THR A 93 12.95 46.88 8.04
CA THR A 93 11.94 46.28 7.15
C THR A 93 11.85 47.09 5.87
N ILE A 94 11.91 46.41 4.72
CA ILE A 94 11.70 46.99 3.39
C ILE A 94 10.37 46.46 2.86
N ASP A 95 9.43 47.36 2.58
CA ASP A 95 8.10 47.02 2.09
C ASP A 95 8.00 47.09 0.55
N GLY A 96 7.39 46.07 -0.06
CA GLY A 96 7.10 46.01 -1.49
C GLY A 96 8.19 45.34 -2.32
N ILE A 97 7.80 44.45 -3.25
CA ILE A 97 8.74 43.62 -4.03
C ILE A 97 9.69 44.45 -4.90
N GLU A 98 9.21 45.57 -5.46
CA GLU A 98 10.04 46.47 -6.28
C GLU A 98 11.13 47.14 -5.44
N ASN A 99 10.76 47.67 -4.27
CA ASN A 99 11.70 48.27 -3.33
C ASN A 99 12.71 47.25 -2.82
N ILE A 100 12.27 46.02 -2.53
CA ILE A 100 13.16 44.93 -2.16
C ILE A 100 14.18 44.67 -3.27
N ASN A 101 13.73 44.49 -4.51
CA ASN A 101 14.62 44.22 -5.64
C ASN A 101 15.62 45.36 -5.89
N ASN A 102 15.16 46.61 -5.83
CA ASN A 102 16.00 47.79 -6.00
C ASN A 102 17.08 47.90 -4.91
N ASN A 103 16.71 47.65 -3.65
CA ASN A 103 17.66 47.69 -2.55
C ASN A 103 18.63 46.50 -2.59
N ILE A 104 18.17 45.28 -2.87
CA ILE A 104 19.02 44.09 -2.94
C ILE A 104 20.07 44.23 -4.07
N LYS A 105 19.69 44.71 -5.26
CA LYS A 105 20.64 44.92 -6.37
C LYS A 105 21.86 45.75 -5.94
N LEU A 106 21.64 46.78 -5.12
CA LEU A 106 22.70 47.68 -4.62
C LEU A 106 23.65 47.03 -3.60
N VAL A 107 23.17 46.03 -2.85
CA VAL A 107 23.88 45.48 -1.68
C VAL A 107 24.22 43.99 -1.78
N SER A 108 23.79 43.31 -2.84
CA SER A 108 23.90 41.86 -3.04
C SER A 108 25.32 41.28 -2.93
N ASN A 109 26.34 42.08 -3.27
CA ASN A 109 27.76 41.66 -3.20
C ASN A 109 28.45 42.03 -1.88
N ARG A 110 27.72 42.55 -0.89
CA ARG A 110 28.29 43.01 0.39
C ARG A 110 28.10 41.99 1.51
N ASN A 111 28.97 42.05 2.53
CA ASN A 111 28.80 41.27 3.77
C ASN A 111 27.58 41.77 4.58
N ASN A 112 26.96 40.90 5.37
CA ASN A 112 25.67 41.18 6.04
C ASN A 112 25.66 42.44 6.92
N HIS A 113 26.71 42.69 7.71
CA HIS A 113 26.81 43.88 8.55
C HIS A 113 26.89 45.17 7.71
N LEU A 114 27.54 45.14 6.53
CA LEU A 114 27.56 46.25 5.58
C LEU A 114 26.20 46.45 4.93
N ILE A 115 25.49 45.36 4.60
CA ILE A 115 24.12 45.43 4.08
C ILE A 115 23.23 46.20 5.07
N PHE A 116 23.25 45.82 6.34
CA PHE A 116 22.48 46.50 7.39
C PHE A 116 22.82 48.00 7.47
N LYS A 117 24.12 48.35 7.52
CA LYS A 117 24.59 49.75 7.58
C LYS A 117 24.16 50.59 6.39
N VAL A 118 24.22 50.04 5.17
CA VAL A 118 23.83 50.76 3.96
C VAL A 118 22.33 51.05 3.95
N LEU A 119 21.51 50.06 4.32
CA LEU A 119 20.06 50.22 4.40
C LEU A 119 19.66 51.20 5.51
N LEU A 120 20.30 51.13 6.68
CA LEU A 120 20.14 52.11 7.76
C LEU A 120 20.46 53.53 7.26
N SER A 121 21.55 53.69 6.51
CA SER A 121 21.95 54.99 5.96
C SER A 121 20.95 55.52 4.94
N LYS A 122 20.33 54.65 4.12
CA LYS A 122 19.25 55.05 3.19
C LYS A 122 18.01 55.52 3.93
N MET A 123 17.60 54.81 4.98
CA MET A 123 16.48 55.22 5.82
C MET A 123 16.73 56.61 6.43
N LEU A 124 17.91 56.83 7.02
CA LEU A 124 18.27 58.13 7.61
C LEU A 124 18.32 59.27 6.58
N LYS A 125 18.60 58.96 5.30
CA LYS A 125 18.54 59.92 4.18
C LYS A 125 17.12 60.16 3.65
N GLY A 126 16.09 59.57 4.26
CA GLY A 126 14.69 59.84 3.96
C GLY A 126 13.99 58.81 3.08
N ASP A 127 14.55 57.61 2.86
CA ASP A 127 13.81 56.54 2.17
C ASP A 127 12.67 56.02 3.06
N LYS A 128 11.44 56.45 2.74
CA LYS A 128 10.22 56.10 3.48
C LYS A 128 9.82 54.62 3.35
N ASN A 129 10.40 53.88 2.41
CA ASN A 129 10.11 52.44 2.21
C ASN A 129 10.92 51.53 3.15
N ILE A 130 11.81 52.12 3.95
CA ILE A 130 12.61 51.40 4.95
C ILE A 130 12.18 51.90 6.33
N THR A 131 11.83 50.99 7.21
CA THR A 131 11.50 51.31 8.61
C THR A 131 12.44 50.59 9.55
N LEU A 132 12.74 51.23 10.69
CA LEU A 132 13.59 50.66 11.75
C LEU A 132 12.81 50.63 13.06
N ILE A 133 12.77 49.45 13.68
CA ILE A 133 12.17 49.25 15.00
C ILE A 133 13.10 48.46 15.91
N LYS A 134 13.04 48.78 17.21
CA LYS A 134 13.68 48.01 18.27
C LYS A 134 12.63 47.08 18.87
N LYS A 135 12.90 45.77 18.86
CA LYS A 135 12.09 44.75 19.54
C LYS A 135 12.87 44.18 20.71
N GLU A 136 12.36 44.38 21.92
CA GLU A 136 12.94 43.84 23.15
C GLU A 136 12.14 42.64 23.65
N LYS A 137 12.86 41.55 23.90
CA LYS A 137 12.28 40.31 24.42
C LYS A 137 12.51 40.25 25.93
N ASN A 138 11.42 40.11 26.68
CA ASN A 138 11.49 39.73 28.08
C ASN A 138 11.12 38.24 28.21
N PHE A 139 12.10 37.42 28.58
CA PHE A 139 11.90 35.98 28.75
C PHE A 139 10.92 35.64 29.89
N ASP A 140 10.76 36.52 30.89
CA ASP A 140 9.79 36.35 31.98
C ASP A 140 8.34 36.56 31.52
N ASN A 141 8.14 37.14 30.33
CA ASN A 141 6.83 37.38 29.72
C ASN A 141 6.52 36.36 28.60
N ILE A 142 7.11 35.17 28.67
CA ILE A 142 6.84 34.06 27.77
C ILE A 142 6.21 32.94 28.58
N HIS A 143 5.06 32.45 28.13
CA HIS A 143 4.41 31.27 28.70
C HIS A 143 3.94 30.33 27.61
N ASP A 144 4.37 29.07 27.69
CA ASP A 144 4.00 28.03 26.72
C ASP A 144 2.82 27.24 27.26
N VAL A 145 1.75 27.18 26.47
CA VAL A 145 0.56 26.36 26.72
C VAL A 145 0.72 25.07 25.93
N ASP A 146 1.60 24.22 26.43
CA ASP A 146 2.06 23.02 25.72
C ASP A 146 0.92 22.06 25.38
N ASN A 147 -0.07 21.92 26.26
CA ASN A 147 -1.22 21.02 26.04
C ASN A 147 -2.11 21.43 24.87
N LEU A 148 -2.10 22.71 24.44
CA LEU A 148 -2.87 23.21 23.28
C LEU A 148 -1.96 23.71 22.15
N ASN A 149 -0.65 23.54 22.30
CA ASN A 149 0.36 23.86 21.30
C ASN A 149 0.38 25.34 20.86
N PHE A 150 0.27 26.28 21.79
CA PHE A 150 0.49 27.70 21.51
C PHE A 150 1.32 28.39 22.60
N ARG A 151 1.96 29.50 22.26
CA ARG A 151 2.74 30.34 23.17
C ARG A 151 2.04 31.68 23.38
N CYS A 152 1.99 32.13 24.62
CA CYS A 152 1.71 33.50 25.00
C CYS A 152 3.04 34.26 25.13
N ARG A 153 3.18 35.42 24.49
CA ARG A 153 4.35 36.29 24.65
C ARG A 153 3.94 37.74 24.75
N MET A 154 4.67 38.53 25.53
CA MET A 154 4.67 39.98 25.41
C MET A 154 6.08 40.51 25.11
N SER A 155 6.22 41.26 24.02
CA SER A 155 7.42 42.00 23.65
C SER A 155 7.17 43.51 23.71
N SER A 156 8.24 44.29 23.78
CA SER A 156 8.15 45.75 23.59
C SER A 156 8.68 46.13 22.20
N GLU A 157 7.91 46.92 21.47
CA GLU A 157 8.32 47.52 20.20
C GLU A 157 8.42 49.04 20.35
N THR A 158 9.63 49.57 20.31
CA THR A 158 9.89 51.02 20.46
C THR A 158 10.65 51.58 19.26
N LYS A 159 10.60 52.91 19.12
CA LYS A 159 11.53 53.61 18.23
C LYS A 159 12.95 53.48 18.75
N VAL A 160 13.91 53.42 17.84
CA VAL A 160 15.33 53.37 18.15
C VAL A 160 15.81 54.75 18.57
N SER A 161 16.53 54.87 19.68
CA SER A 161 17.11 56.14 20.12
C SER A 161 18.30 56.57 19.26
N ASP A 162 18.60 57.87 19.22
CA ASP A 162 19.74 58.39 18.45
C ASP A 162 21.08 57.75 18.87
N SER A 163 21.24 57.48 20.17
CA SER A 163 22.43 56.80 20.71
C SER A 163 22.58 55.37 20.19
N GLU A 164 21.48 54.65 19.98
CA GLU A 164 21.48 53.29 19.43
C GLU A 164 21.70 53.32 17.92
N ILE A 165 21.14 54.30 17.22
CA ILE A 165 21.41 54.52 15.80
C ILE A 165 22.92 54.72 15.56
N ASP A 166 23.59 55.47 16.42
CA ASP A 166 25.04 55.68 16.32
C ASP A 166 25.87 54.42 16.59
N LYS A 167 25.38 53.52 17.46
CA LYS A 167 25.97 52.18 17.62
C LYS A 167 25.78 51.33 16.36
N LEU A 168 24.58 51.34 15.77
CA LEU A 168 24.27 50.57 14.57
C LEU A 168 25.05 51.05 13.33
N LYS A 169 25.41 52.34 13.25
CA LYS A 169 26.33 52.86 12.22
C LYS A 169 27.74 52.26 12.32
N LYS A 170 28.15 51.82 13.52
CA LYS A 170 29.49 51.32 13.83
C LYS A 170 29.62 49.79 13.81
N LEU A 171 28.61 49.05 13.34
CA LEU A 171 28.67 47.59 13.22
C LEU A 171 29.93 47.14 12.44
N SER A 172 30.70 46.25 13.05
CA SER A 172 31.95 45.68 12.54
C SER A 172 31.70 44.32 11.89
N GLU A 173 32.76 43.73 11.32
CA GLU A 173 32.69 42.42 10.68
C GLU A 173 32.32 41.29 11.64
N SER A 174 32.71 41.39 12.92
CA SER A 174 32.32 40.44 13.98
C SER A 174 30.80 40.26 14.10
N SER A 175 30.01 41.31 13.78
CA SER A 175 28.55 41.27 13.82
C SER A 175 27.91 40.62 12.59
N ARG A 176 28.70 40.12 11.63
CA ARG A 176 28.19 39.54 10.38
C ARG A 176 27.23 38.37 10.60
N SER A 177 27.54 37.48 11.55
CA SER A 177 26.73 36.28 11.86
C SER A 177 25.43 36.62 12.60
N GLN A 178 25.34 37.80 13.20
CA GLN A 178 24.17 38.29 13.95
C GLN A 178 23.12 38.92 13.04
N VAL A 179 23.47 39.18 11.78
CA VAL A 179 22.55 39.72 10.78
C VAL A 179 21.92 38.59 9.97
N THR A 180 20.59 38.52 10.02
CA THR A 180 19.79 37.50 9.33
C THR A 180 18.72 38.14 8.45
N PHE A 181 18.41 37.49 7.32
CA PHE A 181 17.43 37.99 6.37
C PHE A 181 16.19 37.10 6.36
N ARG A 182 15.01 37.71 6.45
CA ARG A 182 13.71 37.03 6.40
C ARG A 182 12.84 37.68 5.34
N PHE A 183 12.60 36.97 4.24
CA PHE A 183 11.64 37.37 3.23
C PHE A 183 10.27 36.85 3.65
N LYS A 184 9.30 37.74 3.82
CA LYS A 184 7.97 37.41 4.36
C LYS A 184 6.89 37.78 3.35
N GLN A 185 5.98 36.85 3.14
CA GLN A 185 4.71 37.08 2.46
C GLN A 185 3.61 36.88 3.48
N ARG A 186 2.91 37.95 3.83
CA ARG A 186 1.98 37.96 4.95
C ARG A 186 0.57 38.31 4.48
N VAL A 187 -0.39 37.60 5.06
CA VAL A 187 -1.81 37.91 5.01
C VAL A 187 -2.25 38.24 6.43
N THR A 188 -2.74 39.46 6.63
CA THR A 188 -3.16 39.98 7.93
C THR A 188 -4.67 40.20 7.90
N LEU A 189 -5.39 39.60 8.85
CA LEU A 189 -6.80 39.89 9.11
C LEU A 189 -6.91 40.79 10.34
N PHE A 190 -7.37 42.02 10.16
CA PHE A 190 -7.68 42.93 11.27
C PHE A 190 -9.04 42.56 11.85
N VAL A 191 -9.05 42.03 13.08
CA VAL A 191 -10.27 41.68 13.81
C VAL A 191 -10.86 42.91 14.50
N LYS A 192 -10.00 43.81 14.97
CA LYS A 192 -10.38 45.11 15.54
C LYS A 192 -9.29 46.14 15.23
N LYS A 193 -9.66 47.27 14.65
CA LYS A 193 -8.73 48.38 14.35
C LYS A 193 -9.37 49.69 14.81
N SER A 194 -8.74 50.35 15.78
CA SER A 194 -9.17 51.62 16.37
C SER A 194 -7.93 52.41 16.79
N THR A 195 -8.07 53.68 17.15
CA THR A 195 -6.96 54.55 17.55
C THR A 195 -6.13 53.97 18.70
N ASP A 196 -6.77 53.26 19.64
CA ASP A 196 -6.12 52.77 20.87
C ASP A 196 -5.93 51.24 20.90
N THR A 197 -6.35 50.54 19.85
CA THR A 197 -6.33 49.06 19.82
C THR A 197 -6.28 48.52 18.42
N THR A 198 -5.29 47.67 18.18
CA THR A 198 -5.18 46.84 17.00
C THR A 198 -5.11 45.38 17.43
N LEU A 199 -6.09 44.58 17.00
CA LEU A 199 -6.11 43.13 17.12
C LEU A 199 -6.09 42.54 15.72
N ARG A 200 -5.08 41.74 15.42
CA ARG A 200 -4.88 41.14 14.09
C ARG A 200 -4.50 39.68 14.16
N ILE A 201 -4.81 38.93 13.11
CA ILE A 201 -4.35 37.57 12.88
C ILE A 201 -3.39 37.60 11.70
N ASP A 202 -2.13 37.30 11.95
CA ASP A 202 -1.07 37.28 10.96
C ASP A 202 -0.77 35.84 10.53
N LEU A 203 -0.93 35.56 9.24
CA LEU A 203 -0.53 34.31 8.60
C LEU A 203 0.60 34.61 7.61
N THR A 204 1.80 34.08 7.89
CA THR A 204 3.02 34.48 7.17
C THR A 204 3.77 33.28 6.60
N ASN A 205 4.14 33.34 5.31
CA ASN A 205 5.15 32.48 4.71
C ASN A 205 6.52 33.18 4.76
N VAL A 206 7.48 32.56 5.45
CA VAL A 206 8.82 33.12 5.69
C VAL A 206 9.88 32.26 5.04
N LYS A 207 10.75 32.88 4.25
CA LYS A 207 12.02 32.28 3.80
C LYS A 207 13.18 32.99 4.49
N MET A 208 13.95 32.25 5.27
CA MET A 208 15.07 32.78 6.04
C MET A 208 16.40 32.25 5.51
N ASN A 209 17.39 33.13 5.39
CA ASN A 209 18.77 32.74 5.08
C ASN A 209 19.77 33.77 5.62
N ASN A 210 20.98 33.32 5.95
CA ASN A 210 22.07 34.23 6.33
C ASN A 210 22.76 34.84 5.11
N ASN A 211 22.48 34.35 3.91
CA ASN A 211 22.94 34.93 2.66
C ASN A 211 21.73 35.41 1.85
N ILE A 212 21.63 36.72 1.64
CA ILE A 212 20.53 37.36 0.92
C ILE A 212 20.36 36.79 -0.50
N ASN A 213 21.46 36.42 -1.18
CA ASN A 213 21.42 35.86 -2.54
C ASN A 213 20.87 34.42 -2.58
N LYS A 214 20.75 33.76 -1.43
CA LYS A 214 20.18 32.41 -1.30
C LYS A 214 18.79 32.41 -0.65
N ILE A 215 18.20 33.58 -0.37
CA ILE A 215 16.93 33.68 0.36
C ILE A 215 15.77 32.98 -0.37
N THR A 216 15.74 33.02 -1.70
CA THR A 216 14.72 32.36 -2.52
C THR A 216 14.82 30.83 -2.51
N LYS A 217 16.03 30.30 -2.24
CA LYS A 217 16.34 28.86 -2.12
C LYS A 217 16.06 28.29 -0.73
N GLY A 218 15.77 29.14 0.26
CA GLY A 218 15.42 28.69 1.61
C GLY A 218 14.10 27.92 1.65
N ASN A 219 14.02 26.91 2.50
CA ASN A 219 12.76 26.22 2.77
C ASN A 219 11.76 27.18 3.42
N PRO A 220 10.49 27.21 2.97
CA PRO A 220 9.47 28.04 3.57
C PRO A 220 9.14 27.56 4.99
N SER A 221 8.92 28.52 5.89
CA SER A 221 8.40 28.35 7.24
C SER A 221 7.09 29.11 7.35
N TYR A 222 6.04 28.48 7.86
CA TYR A 222 4.71 29.07 7.96
C TYR A 222 4.42 29.48 9.40
N GLU A 223 4.19 30.76 9.65
CA GLU A 223 3.95 31.35 10.97
C GLU A 223 2.49 31.80 11.09
N LEU A 224 1.84 31.50 12.22
CA LEU A 224 0.49 31.95 12.55
C LEU A 224 0.48 32.60 13.94
N GLU A 225 0.08 33.86 13.99
CA GLU A 225 0.14 34.69 15.19
C GLU A 225 -1.18 35.47 15.35
N ILE A 226 -1.71 35.57 16.57
CA ILE A 226 -2.69 36.58 16.94
C ILE A 226 -1.93 37.67 17.69
N ASP A 227 -2.02 38.90 17.23
CA ASP A 227 -1.25 40.02 17.75
C ASP A 227 -2.19 41.15 18.22
N LEU A 228 -1.96 41.62 19.45
CA LEU A 228 -2.67 42.69 20.11
C LEU A 228 -1.71 43.80 20.54
N SER A 229 -1.95 45.00 20.04
CA SER A 229 -1.38 46.24 20.55
C SER A 229 -2.50 47.11 21.14
N SER A 230 -2.39 47.52 22.41
CA SER A 230 -3.37 48.40 23.04
C SER A 230 -2.78 49.21 24.20
N ASN A 231 -3.33 50.40 24.45
CA ASN A 231 -2.86 51.28 25.51
C ASN A 231 -3.03 50.68 26.93
N SER A 232 -4.00 49.78 27.12
CA SER A 232 -4.29 49.17 28.43
C SER A 232 -4.86 47.75 28.33
N ALA A 233 -4.59 46.95 29.35
CA ALA A 233 -5.15 45.62 29.53
C ALA A 233 -6.65 45.69 29.89
N ARG A 234 -7.52 45.20 28.99
CA ARG A 234 -8.98 45.12 29.22
C ARG A 234 -9.46 43.67 29.14
N LYS A 235 -10.27 43.24 30.11
CA LYS A 235 -10.80 41.86 30.19
C LYS A 235 -11.56 41.42 28.93
N GLU A 236 -12.26 42.34 28.29
CA GLU A 236 -12.97 42.11 27.01
C GLU A 236 -12.00 41.72 25.88
N LEU A 237 -10.81 42.31 25.83
CA LEU A 237 -9.78 41.99 24.83
C LEU A 237 -9.22 40.59 25.06
N LEU A 238 -8.92 40.22 26.31
CA LEU A 238 -8.45 38.88 26.63
C LEU A 238 -9.51 37.81 26.31
N THR A 239 -10.79 38.11 26.57
CA THR A 239 -11.91 37.24 26.19
C THR A 239 -12.00 37.08 24.66
N THR A 240 -11.81 38.17 23.92
CA THR A 240 -11.77 38.15 22.45
C THR A 240 -10.59 37.30 21.95
N LEU A 241 -9.40 37.48 22.53
CA LEU A 241 -8.23 36.68 22.18
C LEU A 241 -8.48 35.18 22.39
N TYR A 242 -9.01 34.77 23.54
CA TYR A 242 -9.36 33.37 23.79
C TYR A 242 -10.38 32.83 22.77
N ARG A 243 -11.36 33.64 22.37
CA ARG A 243 -12.31 33.26 21.33
C ARG A 243 -11.60 33.01 20.00
N GLU A 244 -10.73 33.92 19.57
CA GLU A 244 -9.98 33.78 18.31
C GLU A 244 -9.02 32.58 18.37
N VAL A 245 -8.34 32.33 19.51
CA VAL A 245 -7.52 31.13 19.71
C VAL A 245 -8.37 29.87 19.56
N GLY A 246 -9.55 29.82 20.19
CA GLY A 246 -10.45 28.67 20.09
C GLY A 246 -10.92 28.41 18.66
N VAL A 247 -11.20 29.46 17.88
CA VAL A 247 -11.57 29.32 16.46
C VAL A 247 -10.39 28.82 15.63
N LEU A 248 -9.20 29.36 15.81
CA LEU A 248 -7.99 28.91 15.11
C LEU A 248 -7.65 27.46 15.45
N LEU A 249 -7.75 27.05 16.72
CA LEU A 249 -7.53 25.66 17.13
C LEU A 249 -8.49 24.70 16.42
N LYS A 250 -9.79 25.05 16.31
CA LYS A 250 -10.76 24.23 15.56
C LYS A 250 -10.38 24.07 14.09
N ILE A 251 -9.91 25.14 13.45
CA ILE A 251 -9.44 25.11 12.05
C ILE A 251 -8.17 24.26 11.92
N LEU A 252 -7.21 24.44 12.81
CA LEU A 252 -5.93 23.72 12.83
C LEU A 252 -6.11 22.22 13.12
N GLN A 253 -7.03 21.87 14.01
CA GLN A 253 -7.39 20.50 14.38
C GLN A 253 -8.41 19.87 13.42
N ARG A 254 -8.99 20.65 12.51
CA ARG A 254 -10.07 20.24 11.58
C ARG A 254 -11.27 19.59 12.29
N SER A 255 -11.58 20.06 13.50
CA SER A 255 -12.74 19.61 14.27
C SER A 255 -13.45 20.81 14.88
N ASN A 256 -14.77 20.68 15.05
CA ASN A 256 -15.56 21.65 15.81
C ASN A 256 -15.33 21.55 17.32
N PHE A 257 -14.65 20.48 17.77
CA PHE A 257 -14.34 20.17 19.15
C PHE A 257 -12.83 20.26 19.38
N ILE A 258 -12.44 21.01 20.40
CA ILE A 258 -11.03 21.19 20.76
C ILE A 258 -10.57 19.98 21.56
N ILE A 259 -9.38 19.47 21.26
CA ILE A 259 -8.73 18.39 21.98
C ILE A 259 -7.31 18.79 22.38
N ASP A 260 -6.93 18.49 23.62
CA ASP A 260 -5.59 18.73 24.15
C ASP A 260 -4.62 17.58 23.79
N LEU A 261 -3.31 17.87 23.80
CA LEU A 261 -2.26 16.93 23.43
C LEU A 261 -2.14 15.74 24.39
N ASP A 262 -2.50 15.88 25.66
CA ASP A 262 -2.43 14.79 26.64
C ASP A 262 -3.50 13.74 26.29
N THR A 263 -4.71 14.20 25.95
CA THR A 263 -5.80 13.37 25.43
C THR A 263 -5.43 12.71 24.10
N GLN A 264 -4.85 13.45 23.15
CA GLN A 264 -4.40 12.87 21.87
C GLN A 264 -3.39 11.73 22.09
N LYS A 265 -2.38 11.95 22.94
CA LYS A 265 -1.37 10.93 23.28
C LYS A 265 -2.00 9.69 23.93
N ARG A 266 -2.93 9.89 24.87
CA ARG A 266 -3.64 8.79 25.52
C ARG A 266 -4.40 7.94 24.51
N VAL A 267 -5.17 8.56 23.62
CA VAL A 267 -5.93 7.84 22.58
C VAL A 267 -4.99 7.08 21.64
N LEU A 268 -3.87 7.67 21.24
CA LEU A 268 -2.86 6.98 20.43
C LEU A 268 -2.22 5.80 21.17
N ASN A 269 -1.93 5.93 22.46
CA ASN A 269 -1.42 4.83 23.28
C ASN A 269 -2.47 3.71 23.41
N ASP A 270 -3.74 4.04 23.63
CA ASP A 270 -4.82 3.05 23.69
C ASP A 270 -4.94 2.29 22.35
N TYR A 271 -4.93 3.02 21.23
CA TYR A 271 -4.91 2.45 19.88
C TYR A 271 -3.70 1.52 19.66
N GLN A 272 -2.52 1.99 20.03
CA GLN A 272 -1.27 1.24 19.89
C GLN A 272 -1.31 -0.07 20.67
N ASN A 273 -1.78 -0.02 21.93
CA ASN A 273 -1.87 -1.17 22.81
C ASN A 273 -2.85 -2.21 22.28
N LEU A 274 -4.06 -1.78 21.88
CA LEU A 274 -5.06 -2.69 21.31
C LEU A 274 -4.55 -3.36 20.03
N MET A 275 -3.99 -2.57 19.10
CA MET A 275 -3.50 -3.09 17.83
C MET A 275 -2.18 -3.88 17.97
N SER A 276 -1.52 -3.83 19.13
CA SER A 276 -0.20 -4.43 19.41
C SER A 276 0.90 -3.94 18.43
N ILE A 277 0.91 -2.63 18.14
CA ILE A 277 1.84 -2.02 17.17
C ILE A 277 3.16 -1.63 17.86
N PRO A 278 4.32 -2.13 17.41
CA PRO A 278 5.62 -1.67 17.90
C PRO A 278 5.84 -0.17 17.68
N ASN A 279 6.48 0.51 18.64
CA ASN A 279 6.75 1.96 18.58
C ASN A 279 7.39 2.42 17.27
N ASP A 280 8.34 1.65 16.72
CA ASP A 280 9.07 1.97 15.49
C ASP A 280 8.21 1.82 14.22
N LYS A 281 7.03 1.19 14.32
CA LYS A 281 6.13 0.92 13.20
C LYS A 281 4.86 1.77 13.18
N MET A 282 4.60 2.55 14.22
CA MET A 282 3.45 3.43 14.32
C MET A 282 3.68 4.74 13.52
N VAL A 283 3.64 4.61 12.18
CA VAL A 283 3.84 5.72 11.22
C VAL A 283 2.60 6.06 10.41
N SER A 284 1.63 5.15 10.34
CA SER A 284 0.31 5.36 9.72
C SER A 284 -0.73 4.45 10.39
N LEU A 285 -2.00 4.57 10.00
CA LEU A 285 -3.01 3.60 10.43
C LEU A 285 -2.62 2.19 9.97
N ASP A 286 -2.74 1.23 10.88
CA ASP A 286 -2.54 -0.19 10.61
C ASP A 286 -3.82 -0.80 10.02
N GLY A 287 -4.17 -0.35 8.81
CA GLY A 287 -5.38 -0.77 8.08
C GLY A 287 -5.08 -1.52 6.78
N ARG A 288 -5.97 -2.44 6.40
CA ARG A 288 -5.85 -3.26 5.17
C ARG A 288 -5.77 -2.42 3.91
N ARG A 289 -4.88 -2.73 2.97
CA ARG A 289 -4.75 -1.97 1.72
C ARG A 289 -5.70 -2.48 0.64
N VAL A 290 -6.27 -1.54 -0.12
CA VAL A 290 -7.15 -1.84 -1.25
C VAL A 290 -6.40 -1.74 -2.57
N TYR A 291 -6.58 -2.73 -3.43
CA TYR A 291 -5.89 -2.90 -4.71
C TYR A 291 -6.79 -2.56 -5.88
N THR A 292 -6.23 -2.01 -6.96
CA THR A 292 -7.01 -1.77 -8.17
C THR A 292 -7.54 -3.09 -8.74
N LEU A 293 -8.83 -3.14 -9.06
CA LEU A 293 -9.46 -4.29 -9.72
C LEU A 293 -9.01 -4.29 -11.20
N GLU A 294 -8.31 -5.35 -11.60
CA GLU A 294 -7.84 -5.58 -12.96
C GLU A 294 -8.65 -6.75 -13.56
N VAL A 295 -8.63 -6.89 -14.89
CA VAL A 295 -9.41 -7.90 -15.63
C VAL A 295 -9.18 -9.32 -15.11
N GLN A 296 -7.94 -9.68 -14.75
CA GLN A 296 -7.61 -11.00 -14.18
C GLN A 296 -8.35 -11.30 -12.86
N HIS A 297 -8.49 -10.29 -11.98
CA HIS A 297 -9.15 -10.46 -10.68
C HIS A 297 -10.65 -10.71 -10.87
N VAL A 298 -11.26 -10.04 -11.85
CA VAL A 298 -12.66 -10.24 -12.24
C VAL A 298 -12.90 -11.67 -12.69
N VAL A 299 -11.97 -12.22 -13.46
CA VAL A 299 -12.10 -13.53 -14.07
C VAL A 299 -11.86 -14.66 -13.06
N ASP A 300 -10.81 -14.55 -12.23
CA ASP A 300 -10.29 -15.68 -11.46
C ASP A 300 -10.57 -15.59 -9.94
N LYS A 301 -10.88 -14.40 -9.43
CA LYS A 301 -10.95 -14.14 -7.97
C LYS A 301 -12.34 -13.73 -7.49
N LEU A 302 -13.04 -12.84 -8.19
CA LEU A 302 -14.30 -12.27 -7.71
C LEU A 302 -15.47 -13.26 -7.55
N PRO A 303 -15.75 -14.17 -8.50
CA PRO A 303 -16.91 -15.06 -8.43
C PRO A 303 -17.01 -15.82 -7.09
N ASN A 304 -18.18 -15.74 -6.46
CA ASN A 304 -18.57 -16.47 -5.24
C ASN A 304 -17.70 -16.26 -3.99
N LYS A 305 -16.75 -15.31 -3.99
CA LYS A 305 -15.75 -15.16 -2.90
C LYS A 305 -15.77 -13.79 -2.22
N TYR A 306 -16.53 -12.85 -2.75
CA TYR A 306 -16.48 -11.44 -2.37
C TYR A 306 -17.87 -10.88 -2.05
N ALA A 307 -17.89 -9.87 -1.19
CA ALA A 307 -18.97 -8.92 -1.03
C ALA A 307 -18.65 -7.64 -1.78
N VAL A 308 -19.67 -6.93 -2.26
CA VAL A 308 -19.52 -5.61 -2.90
C VAL A 308 -20.21 -4.52 -2.09
N THR A 309 -19.58 -3.34 -2.04
CA THR A 309 -20.11 -2.10 -1.46
C THR A 309 -19.72 -0.90 -2.32
N ASP A 310 -20.37 0.24 -2.08
CA ASP A 310 -20.05 1.51 -2.71
C ASP A 310 -18.67 2.03 -2.27
N LYS A 311 -17.97 2.72 -3.18
CA LYS A 311 -16.81 3.53 -2.83
C LYS A 311 -17.20 5.01 -2.83
N ALA A 312 -17.05 5.68 -1.69
CA ALA A 312 -17.24 7.13 -1.64
C ALA A 312 -15.93 7.86 -1.96
N ASP A 313 -16.01 9.17 -2.11
CA ASP A 313 -14.84 10.06 -2.13
C ASP A 313 -14.65 10.67 -0.73
N GLY A 314 -14.08 9.90 0.20
CA GLY A 314 -13.79 10.34 1.56
C GLY A 314 -12.39 9.96 2.06
N ASP A 315 -12.00 10.54 3.19
CA ASP A 315 -10.74 10.22 3.85
C ASP A 315 -10.93 8.93 4.68
N ARG A 316 -10.11 7.91 4.46
CA ARG A 316 -10.12 6.72 5.33
C ARG A 316 -9.60 7.07 6.72
N THR A 317 -10.37 6.74 7.74
CA THR A 317 -10.03 7.02 9.14
C THR A 317 -10.52 5.89 10.04
N PHE A 318 -9.90 5.73 11.20
CA PHE A 318 -10.45 4.88 12.25
C PHE A 318 -11.21 5.74 13.24
N ILE A 319 -12.32 5.23 13.78
CA ILE A 319 -12.94 5.80 14.98
C ILE A 319 -12.72 4.86 16.15
N MET A 320 -12.52 5.44 17.33
CA MET A 320 -12.23 4.72 18.56
C MET A 320 -13.07 5.25 19.72
N ILE A 321 -13.69 4.35 20.46
CA ILE A 321 -14.33 4.69 21.74
C ILE A 321 -13.29 4.51 22.84
N SER A 322 -12.95 5.60 23.52
CA SER A 322 -12.02 5.58 24.66
C SER A 322 -12.54 6.50 25.76
N ASN A 323 -12.52 6.05 27.01
CA ASN A 323 -13.05 6.78 28.18
C ASN A 323 -14.47 7.35 27.95
N ASN A 324 -15.36 6.52 27.41
CA ASN A 324 -16.74 6.86 27.08
C ASN A 324 -16.86 8.05 26.10
N HIS A 325 -15.89 8.23 25.21
CA HIS A 325 -15.88 9.32 24.26
C HIS A 325 -15.40 8.83 22.89
N LEU A 326 -15.96 9.40 21.82
CA LEU A 326 -15.61 9.04 20.45
C LEU A 326 -14.50 9.93 19.89
N TYR A 327 -13.43 9.31 19.43
CA TYR A 327 -12.32 9.96 18.76
C TYR A 327 -12.16 9.40 17.35
N MET A 328 -11.61 10.22 16.45
CA MET A 328 -11.19 9.81 15.12
C MET A 328 -9.68 9.87 15.02
N ILE A 329 -9.08 8.87 14.39
CA ILE A 329 -7.64 8.76 14.14
C ILE A 329 -7.46 8.76 12.61
N THR A 330 -6.68 9.71 12.11
CA THR A 330 -6.38 9.85 10.68
C THR A 330 -5.23 8.95 10.24
N ASP A 331 -5.04 8.75 8.92
CA ASP A 331 -3.93 7.96 8.37
C ASP A 331 -2.53 8.44 8.81
N VAL A 332 -2.40 9.72 9.15
CA VAL A 332 -1.15 10.33 9.67
C VAL A 332 -1.09 10.34 11.20
N LEU A 333 -1.98 9.60 11.87
CA LEU A 333 -2.06 9.46 13.33
C LEU A 333 -2.37 10.76 14.08
N GLU A 334 -2.99 11.75 13.42
CA GLU A 334 -3.62 12.88 14.13
C GLU A 334 -4.96 12.42 14.73
N VAL A 335 -5.18 12.73 16.01
CA VAL A 335 -6.42 12.42 16.74
C VAL A 335 -7.33 13.65 16.77
N GLN A 336 -8.61 13.44 16.47
CA GLN A 336 -9.65 14.46 16.48
C GLN A 336 -10.81 14.03 17.39
N ASP A 337 -11.35 14.98 18.14
CA ASP A 337 -12.55 14.78 18.94
C ASP A 337 -13.79 14.92 18.04
N MET A 338 -14.71 13.94 18.12
CA MET A 338 -15.94 13.88 17.34
C MET A 338 -17.16 14.46 18.08
N GLY A 339 -16.99 14.84 19.35
CA GLY A 339 -17.97 15.47 20.21
C GLY A 339 -19.03 14.53 20.78
N ILE A 340 -18.93 13.21 20.51
CA ILE A 340 -19.93 12.22 20.93
C ILE A 340 -19.47 11.56 22.23
N GLU A 341 -20.20 11.85 23.30
CA GLU A 341 -20.09 11.17 24.60
C GLU A 341 -20.93 9.89 24.58
N ILE A 342 -20.33 8.78 24.98
CA ILE A 342 -20.98 7.49 25.16
C ILE A 342 -21.52 7.42 26.60
N SER A 343 -22.78 6.98 26.75
CA SER A 343 -23.39 6.80 28.07
C SER A 343 -22.53 5.89 28.96
N SER A 344 -22.39 6.20 30.25
CA SER A 344 -21.68 5.36 31.21
C SER A 344 -22.25 3.94 31.32
N LYS A 345 -23.53 3.74 30.97
CA LYS A 345 -24.15 2.41 30.87
C LYS A 345 -23.59 1.56 29.73
N LEU A 346 -22.96 2.20 28.74
CA LEU A 346 -22.38 1.59 27.55
C LEU A 346 -20.85 1.53 27.62
N SER A 347 -20.25 1.71 28.81
CA SER A 347 -18.79 1.63 29.00
C SER A 347 -18.16 0.31 28.57
N LYS A 348 -18.95 -0.76 28.41
CA LYS A 348 -18.52 -2.03 27.80
C LYS A 348 -17.99 -1.88 26.37
N TYR A 349 -18.31 -0.79 25.67
CA TYR A 349 -17.81 -0.52 24.32
C TYR A 349 -16.51 0.30 24.29
N ASN A 350 -15.94 0.67 25.44
CA ASN A 350 -14.58 1.25 25.46
C ASN A 350 -13.56 0.26 24.88
N GLY A 351 -12.62 0.75 24.08
CA GLY A 351 -11.68 -0.09 23.34
C GLY A 351 -12.25 -0.65 22.04
N THR A 352 -13.34 -0.08 21.54
CA THR A 352 -13.87 -0.38 20.19
C THR A 352 -13.10 0.41 19.13
N ILE A 353 -12.70 -0.24 18.04
CA ILE A 353 -12.04 0.38 16.87
C ILE A 353 -12.80 -0.03 15.61
N ILE A 354 -13.24 0.97 14.83
CA ILE A 354 -13.99 0.78 13.59
C ILE A 354 -13.24 1.44 12.43
N ASP A 355 -13.17 0.75 11.30
CA ASP A 355 -12.58 1.24 10.05
C ASP A 355 -13.69 1.78 9.13
N GLY A 356 -13.47 2.97 8.57
CA GLY A 356 -14.48 3.66 7.80
C GLY A 356 -13.96 4.81 6.96
N GLU A 357 -14.88 5.40 6.22
CA GLU A 357 -14.64 6.50 5.30
C GLU A 357 -15.33 7.77 5.83
N TYR A 358 -14.55 8.84 6.04
CA TYR A 358 -15.03 10.12 6.57
C TYR A 358 -15.28 11.10 5.43
N ILE A 359 -16.53 11.47 5.25
CA ILE A 359 -17.05 12.20 4.10
C ILE A 359 -17.66 13.51 4.59
N PHE A 360 -17.33 14.63 3.96
CA PHE A 360 -18.03 15.89 4.21
C PHE A 360 -19.19 16.04 3.22
N LEU A 361 -20.38 16.38 3.72
CA LEU A 361 -21.57 16.60 2.90
C LEU A 361 -21.87 18.11 2.84
N PRO A 362 -21.45 18.84 1.79
CA PRO A 362 -21.58 20.30 1.73
C PRO A 362 -23.03 20.77 1.85
N LYS A 363 -23.97 20.07 1.21
CA LYS A 363 -25.41 20.38 1.23
C LYS A 363 -25.98 20.42 2.64
N TYR A 364 -25.51 19.54 3.53
CA TYR A 364 -26.00 19.43 4.90
C TYR A 364 -25.10 20.11 5.91
N ASN A 365 -23.94 20.61 5.46
CA ASN A 365 -22.84 21.10 6.30
C ASN A 365 -22.54 20.13 7.46
N ARG A 366 -22.42 18.84 7.14
CA ARG A 366 -22.29 17.77 8.12
C ARG A 366 -21.31 16.73 7.61
N HIS A 367 -20.55 16.15 8.53
CA HIS A 367 -19.74 14.98 8.23
C HIS A 367 -20.51 13.68 8.39
N LEU A 368 -20.23 12.72 7.53
CA LEU A 368 -20.74 11.36 7.53
C LEU A 368 -19.55 10.40 7.63
N PHE A 369 -19.55 9.53 8.62
CA PHE A 369 -18.62 8.42 8.72
C PHE A 369 -19.33 7.15 8.29
N MET A 370 -18.90 6.58 7.16
CA MET A 370 -19.42 5.33 6.62
C MET A 370 -18.48 4.18 6.99
N ALA A 371 -18.84 3.44 8.02
CA ALA A 371 -18.10 2.31 8.54
C ALA A 371 -18.20 1.10 7.61
N PHE A 372 -17.10 0.36 7.46
CA PHE A 372 -17.04 -0.82 6.59
C PHE A 372 -16.36 -2.05 7.21
N ASP A 373 -15.71 -1.94 8.38
CA ASP A 373 -15.21 -3.11 9.12
C ASP A 373 -15.11 -2.80 10.63
N CYS A 374 -15.14 -3.83 11.47
CA CYS A 374 -14.97 -3.73 12.92
C CYS A 374 -13.69 -4.49 13.32
N LEU A 375 -12.73 -3.77 13.91
CA LEU A 375 -11.43 -4.34 14.28
C LEU A 375 -11.45 -4.80 15.74
N PHE A 376 -12.02 -3.97 16.62
CA PHE A 376 -12.16 -4.29 18.03
C PHE A 376 -13.56 -3.93 18.52
N LYS A 377 -14.12 -4.73 19.43
CA LYS A 377 -15.41 -4.47 20.08
C LYS A 377 -15.23 -4.56 21.60
N GLY A 378 -15.25 -3.43 22.29
CA GLY A 378 -15.12 -3.43 23.76
C GLY A 378 -13.80 -4.03 24.28
N GLY A 379 -12.71 -3.92 23.50
CA GLY A 379 -11.43 -4.56 23.79
C GLY A 379 -11.26 -6.00 23.25
N GLU A 380 -12.32 -6.64 22.77
CA GLU A 380 -12.26 -7.93 22.07
C GLU A 380 -11.66 -7.74 20.65
N ASP A 381 -10.67 -8.56 20.28
CA ASP A 381 -10.03 -8.51 18.96
C ASP A 381 -10.85 -9.28 17.90
N ILE A 382 -11.61 -8.54 17.10
CA ILE A 382 -12.50 -9.07 16.05
C ILE A 382 -11.72 -9.38 14.76
N ARG A 383 -10.47 -8.90 14.61
CA ARG A 383 -9.67 -9.08 13.39
C ARG A 383 -9.41 -10.55 13.05
N ASN A 384 -9.43 -11.41 14.07
CA ASN A 384 -9.20 -12.85 13.93
C ASN A 384 -10.39 -13.61 13.31
N GLU A 385 -11.58 -13.03 13.28
CA GLU A 385 -12.76 -13.59 12.60
C GLU A 385 -12.57 -13.52 11.08
N SER A 386 -12.57 -14.68 10.41
CA SER A 386 -12.35 -14.76 8.96
C SER A 386 -13.59 -14.37 8.17
N SER A 387 -14.78 -14.63 8.70
CA SER A 387 -16.04 -14.25 8.06
C SER A 387 -16.23 -12.75 8.08
N PHE A 388 -16.18 -12.13 6.91
CA PHE A 388 -16.40 -10.70 6.76
C PHE A 388 -17.79 -10.28 7.26
N MET A 389 -18.83 -11.06 6.93
CA MET A 389 -20.20 -10.76 7.35
C MET A 389 -20.39 -10.86 8.88
N LYS A 390 -19.64 -11.73 9.57
CA LYS A 390 -19.64 -11.73 11.05
C LYS A 390 -18.98 -10.49 11.64
N ARG A 391 -17.84 -10.04 11.09
CA ARG A 391 -17.23 -8.78 11.53
C ARG A 391 -18.16 -7.58 11.32
N ILE A 392 -18.90 -7.60 10.22
CA ILE A 392 -19.99 -6.66 9.96
C ILE A 392 -21.10 -6.74 11.02
N SER A 393 -21.53 -7.92 11.46
CA SER A 393 -22.55 -8.03 12.51
C SER A 393 -22.09 -7.42 13.85
N HIS A 394 -20.79 -7.50 14.17
CA HIS A 394 -20.20 -6.79 15.31
C HIS A 394 -20.24 -5.27 15.13
N LEU A 395 -20.02 -4.80 13.90
CA LEU A 395 -20.15 -3.38 13.56
C LEU A 395 -21.59 -2.88 13.75
N ASP A 396 -22.58 -3.66 13.28
CA ASP A 396 -24.01 -3.37 13.45
C ASP A 396 -24.37 -3.20 14.92
N GLU A 397 -23.95 -4.15 15.76
CA GLU A 397 -24.17 -4.10 17.21
C GLU A 397 -23.65 -2.80 17.84
N VAL A 398 -22.43 -2.38 17.48
CA VAL A 398 -21.85 -1.15 18.03
C VAL A 398 -22.60 0.08 17.52
N ILE A 399 -22.89 0.15 16.22
CA ILE A 399 -23.57 1.31 15.62
C ILE A 399 -24.96 1.50 16.23
N ASP A 400 -25.73 0.43 16.34
CA ASP A 400 -27.09 0.49 16.86
C ASP A 400 -27.14 0.91 18.32
N ASN A 401 -26.18 0.45 19.13
CA ASN A 401 -26.16 0.76 20.57
C ASN A 401 -25.51 2.10 20.90
N CYS A 402 -24.50 2.54 20.13
CA CYS A 402 -23.68 3.71 20.47
C CYS A 402 -23.96 4.95 19.61
N PHE A 403 -24.43 4.79 18.37
CA PHE A 403 -24.40 5.86 17.36
C PHE A 403 -25.76 6.19 16.72
N VAL A 404 -26.84 5.55 17.16
CA VAL A 404 -28.22 5.98 16.86
C VAL A 404 -28.66 6.94 17.96
N LEU A 405 -28.58 8.25 17.68
CA LEU A 405 -28.76 9.31 18.67
C LEU A 405 -30.11 10.02 18.51
N GLY A 406 -30.74 10.36 19.64
CA GLY A 406 -31.91 11.25 19.66
C GLY A 406 -33.10 10.68 18.88
N LYS A 407 -33.53 11.39 17.83
CA LYS A 407 -34.67 11.00 16.96
C LYS A 407 -34.24 10.26 15.69
N GLN A 408 -32.96 9.89 15.58
CA GLN A 408 -32.48 9.10 14.45
C GLN A 408 -33.16 7.73 14.45
N LYS A 409 -33.46 7.21 13.26
CA LYS A 409 -34.05 5.87 13.10
C LYS A 409 -33.01 4.77 13.24
N GLY A 410 -31.78 5.03 12.77
CA GLY A 410 -30.86 3.94 12.45
C GLY A 410 -31.39 3.09 11.28
N HIS A 411 -30.71 2.01 10.97
CA HIS A 411 -31.16 1.05 9.97
C HIS A 411 -30.77 -0.35 10.40
N LYS A 412 -31.75 -1.26 10.47
CA LYS A 412 -31.54 -2.67 10.80
C LYS A 412 -31.49 -3.48 9.52
N PHE A 413 -30.33 -4.07 9.24
CA PHE A 413 -30.11 -4.87 8.04
C PHE A 413 -30.69 -6.27 8.25
N ASN A 414 -31.58 -6.72 7.37
CA ASN A 414 -32.17 -8.06 7.46
C ASN A 414 -31.45 -9.04 6.52
N GLU A 415 -31.06 -10.20 7.06
CA GLU A 415 -30.57 -11.31 6.24
C GLU A 415 -31.71 -11.94 5.44
N TYR A 416 -31.39 -12.40 4.23
CA TYR A 416 -32.35 -13.11 3.39
C TYR A 416 -32.51 -14.55 3.88
N ASN A 417 -33.67 -14.88 4.43
CA ASN A 417 -34.01 -16.22 4.95
C ASN A 417 -35.02 -16.98 4.07
N GLY A 418 -35.18 -16.56 2.80
CA GLY A 418 -36.15 -17.14 1.87
C GLY A 418 -35.60 -18.32 1.05
N LYS A 419 -36.29 -18.65 -0.06
CA LYS A 419 -35.84 -19.70 -0.99
C LYS A 419 -34.55 -19.26 -1.70
N PHE A 420 -33.61 -20.17 -1.86
CA PHE A 420 -32.32 -19.92 -2.53
C PHE A 420 -32.50 -19.71 -4.05
N ASP A 421 -32.99 -18.53 -4.42
CA ASP A 421 -33.34 -18.10 -5.78
C ASP A 421 -32.79 -16.69 -6.02
N ILE A 422 -31.99 -16.53 -7.08
CA ILE A 422 -31.29 -15.28 -7.37
C ILE A 422 -32.25 -14.11 -7.62
N SER A 423 -33.41 -14.35 -8.23
CA SER A 423 -34.39 -13.29 -8.51
C SER A 423 -35.05 -12.79 -7.24
N LEU A 424 -35.33 -13.67 -6.29
CA LEU A 424 -35.87 -13.28 -4.98
C LEU A 424 -34.83 -12.54 -4.13
N ILE A 425 -33.57 -12.98 -4.16
CA ILE A 425 -32.48 -12.35 -3.42
C ILE A 425 -32.14 -10.96 -3.98
N MET A 426 -32.11 -10.81 -5.30
CA MET A 426 -31.96 -9.49 -5.93
C MET A 426 -33.07 -8.52 -5.52
N LYS A 427 -34.33 -8.99 -5.48
CA LYS A 427 -35.47 -8.18 -4.99
C LYS A 427 -35.35 -7.82 -3.51
N HIS A 428 -34.82 -8.72 -2.69
CA HIS A 428 -34.53 -8.43 -1.29
C HIS A 428 -33.48 -7.33 -1.17
N HIS A 429 -32.35 -7.50 -1.85
CA HIS A 429 -31.26 -6.51 -1.82
C HIS A 429 -31.67 -5.14 -2.35
N GLU A 430 -32.52 -5.10 -3.39
CA GLU A 430 -33.07 -3.86 -3.92
C GLU A 430 -33.90 -3.11 -2.86
N LYS A 431 -34.85 -3.80 -2.22
CA LYS A 431 -35.72 -3.20 -1.19
C LYS A 431 -34.94 -2.75 0.05
N GLU A 432 -34.03 -3.58 0.53
CA GLU A 432 -33.21 -3.25 1.70
C GLU A 432 -32.30 -2.06 1.40
N LEU A 433 -31.69 -1.98 0.21
CA LEU A 433 -30.86 -0.84 -0.18
C LEU A 433 -31.68 0.46 -0.26
N GLU A 434 -32.88 0.41 -0.83
CA GLU A 434 -33.79 1.58 -0.86
C GLU A 434 -34.17 2.03 0.55
N SER A 435 -34.50 1.10 1.44
CA SER A 435 -34.81 1.41 2.84
C SER A 435 -33.60 2.00 3.56
N HIS A 436 -32.42 1.42 3.36
CA HIS A 436 -31.16 1.90 3.93
C HIS A 436 -30.88 3.35 3.52
N LEU A 437 -30.95 3.65 2.22
CA LEU A 437 -30.73 5.01 1.71
C LEU A 437 -31.79 5.99 2.25
N LYS A 438 -33.05 5.57 2.35
CA LYS A 438 -34.12 6.40 2.91
C LYS A 438 -33.87 6.76 4.38
N ASP A 439 -33.48 5.79 5.21
CA ASP A 439 -33.17 6.01 6.62
C ASP A 439 -31.92 6.87 6.78
N LEU A 440 -30.91 6.66 5.94
CA LEU A 440 -29.69 7.48 5.90
C LEU A 440 -30.00 8.95 5.55
N ASN A 441 -30.84 9.20 4.55
CA ASN A 441 -31.29 10.55 4.17
C ASN A 441 -32.15 11.22 5.25
N HIS A 442 -32.92 10.45 6.01
CA HIS A 442 -33.64 10.97 7.16
C HIS A 442 -32.65 11.41 8.25
N ASP A 443 -31.76 10.51 8.66
CA ASP A 443 -30.88 10.71 9.81
C ASP A 443 -29.82 11.79 9.59
N VAL A 444 -29.40 12.05 8.34
CA VAL A 444 -28.44 13.12 8.01
C VAL A 444 -28.94 14.51 8.40
N THR A 445 -30.26 14.70 8.47
CA THR A 445 -30.88 15.98 8.84
C THR A 445 -31.02 16.20 10.35
N ILE A 446 -30.86 15.13 11.15
CA ILE A 446 -31.12 15.10 12.60
C ILE A 446 -29.82 15.26 13.38
N ASP A 447 -29.80 16.14 14.39
CA ASP A 447 -28.64 16.37 15.29
C ASP A 447 -27.33 16.68 14.55
N ARG A 448 -27.41 17.64 13.61
CA ARG A 448 -26.30 18.09 12.73
C ARG A 448 -25.05 18.63 13.45
N LYS A 449 -25.12 18.81 14.77
CA LYS A 449 -23.97 19.20 15.61
C LYS A 449 -22.83 18.16 15.63
N PHE A 450 -23.16 16.89 15.39
CA PHE A 450 -22.19 15.79 15.40
C PHE A 450 -22.09 15.14 14.02
N PRO A 451 -20.94 14.53 13.69
CA PRO A 451 -20.85 13.61 12.56
C PRO A 451 -21.91 12.50 12.66
N LEU A 452 -22.47 12.09 11.52
CA LEU A 452 -23.35 10.92 11.47
C LEU A 452 -22.49 9.67 11.29
N ILE A 453 -22.61 8.66 12.15
CA ILE A 453 -21.90 7.39 12.03
C ILE A 453 -22.87 6.31 11.59
N ARG A 454 -22.69 5.75 10.40
CA ARG A 454 -23.50 4.66 9.85
C ARG A 454 -22.61 3.65 9.15
N ARG A 455 -23.13 2.46 8.91
CA ARG A 455 -22.44 1.40 8.17
C ARG A 455 -22.78 1.50 6.68
N LYS A 456 -21.86 1.10 5.81
CA LYS A 456 -22.12 0.88 4.38
C LYS A 456 -23.00 -0.35 4.13
N TYR A 457 -23.71 -0.37 3.01
CA TYR A 457 -24.51 -1.52 2.61
C TYR A 457 -23.66 -2.52 1.81
N PHE A 458 -23.65 -3.79 2.24
CA PHE A 458 -22.86 -4.85 1.59
C PHE A 458 -23.76 -5.95 1.03
N MET A 459 -23.44 -6.39 -0.18
CA MET A 459 -24.05 -7.58 -0.79
C MET A 459 -22.97 -8.67 -0.93
N GLY A 460 -23.04 -9.69 -0.07
CA GLY A 460 -22.14 -10.84 -0.09
C GLY A 460 -22.62 -11.92 -1.03
N ALA A 461 -21.75 -12.41 -1.92
CA ALA A 461 -22.07 -13.55 -2.79
C ALA A 461 -22.39 -14.81 -1.94
N LEU A 462 -23.51 -15.47 -2.26
CA LEU A 462 -23.98 -16.68 -1.60
C LEU A 462 -23.56 -17.95 -2.36
N GLY A 463 -23.08 -17.80 -3.60
CA GLY A 463 -22.62 -18.89 -4.44
C GLY A 463 -23.74 -19.58 -5.23
N ILE A 464 -24.85 -18.88 -5.47
CA ILE A 464 -25.99 -19.41 -6.24
C ILE A 464 -25.61 -19.58 -7.71
N GLU A 465 -24.97 -18.55 -8.26
CA GLU A 465 -24.52 -18.48 -9.64
C GLU A 465 -23.18 -17.74 -9.71
N ASP A 466 -22.29 -18.17 -10.60
CA ASP A 466 -20.93 -17.61 -10.73
C ASP A 466 -20.91 -16.10 -11.05
N ASN A 467 -22.00 -15.56 -11.59
CA ASN A 467 -22.10 -14.14 -11.95
C ASN A 467 -22.84 -13.27 -10.92
N GLU A 468 -23.24 -13.85 -9.78
CA GLU A 468 -23.99 -13.19 -8.70
C GLU A 468 -23.35 -11.87 -8.27
N ILE A 469 -22.03 -11.86 -8.04
CA ILE A 469 -21.30 -10.64 -7.61
C ILE A 469 -21.41 -9.50 -8.63
N PHE A 470 -21.56 -9.80 -9.93
CA PHE A 470 -21.73 -8.80 -10.98
C PHE A 470 -23.17 -8.29 -11.04
N LYS A 471 -24.17 -9.13 -10.72
CA LYS A 471 -25.56 -8.71 -10.52
C LYS A 471 -25.65 -7.71 -9.37
N TYR A 472 -24.98 -7.99 -8.26
CA TYR A 472 -24.91 -7.10 -7.09
C TYR A 472 -24.19 -5.79 -7.39
N SER A 473 -23.05 -5.88 -8.09
CA SER A 473 -22.28 -4.70 -8.50
C SER A 473 -23.09 -3.78 -9.41
N LYS A 474 -23.84 -4.36 -10.36
CA LYS A 474 -24.74 -3.61 -11.24
C LYS A 474 -25.85 -2.94 -10.43
N LEU A 475 -26.58 -3.69 -9.61
CA LEU A 475 -27.68 -3.15 -8.80
C LEU A 475 -27.21 -1.97 -7.93
N LEU A 476 -26.10 -2.15 -7.22
CA LEU A 476 -25.56 -1.12 -6.33
C LEU A 476 -25.15 0.13 -7.12
N TRP A 477 -24.39 -0.04 -8.20
CA TRP A 477 -23.94 1.08 -9.04
C TRP A 477 -25.11 1.85 -9.66
N GLU A 478 -26.08 1.13 -10.26
CA GLU A 478 -27.23 1.75 -10.91
C GLU A 478 -28.13 2.49 -9.92
N LYS A 479 -28.37 1.94 -8.72
CA LYS A 479 -29.14 2.63 -7.68
C LYS A 479 -28.46 3.91 -7.22
N TYR A 480 -27.15 3.88 -6.97
CA TYR A 480 -26.45 5.10 -6.55
C TYR A 480 -26.35 6.15 -7.67
N LEU A 481 -26.24 5.73 -8.94
CA LEU A 481 -26.06 6.64 -10.07
C LEU A 481 -27.39 7.25 -10.57
N TYR A 482 -28.43 6.42 -10.73
CA TYR A 482 -29.67 6.83 -11.38
C TYR A 482 -30.76 7.26 -10.39
N ASP A 483 -30.73 6.79 -9.13
CA ASP A 483 -31.63 7.26 -8.08
C ASP A 483 -30.99 8.41 -7.26
N SER A 484 -30.67 9.49 -7.97
CA SER A 484 -29.95 10.67 -7.44
C SER A 484 -30.66 11.39 -6.29
N LYS A 485 -31.95 11.09 -6.05
CA LYS A 485 -32.72 11.67 -4.93
C LYS A 485 -32.30 11.10 -3.58
N ASN A 486 -31.77 9.88 -3.57
CA ASN A 486 -31.49 9.11 -2.36
C ASN A 486 -29.98 8.97 -2.07
N THR A 487 -29.08 9.49 -2.90
CA THR A 487 -27.64 9.43 -2.64
C THR A 487 -27.10 10.70 -1.99
N LEU A 488 -26.34 10.53 -0.90
CA LEU A 488 -25.82 11.65 -0.09
C LEU A 488 -24.46 12.16 -0.56
N TYR A 489 -23.63 11.29 -1.14
CA TYR A 489 -22.26 11.59 -1.52
C TYR A 489 -21.95 11.10 -2.93
N MET A 490 -20.90 11.66 -3.53
CA MET A 490 -20.44 11.24 -4.85
C MET A 490 -19.85 9.83 -4.79
N LEU A 491 -20.25 9.01 -5.74
CA LEU A 491 -19.75 7.65 -5.93
C LEU A 491 -18.48 7.69 -6.79
N ASP A 492 -17.38 7.13 -6.27
CA ASP A 492 -16.04 7.09 -6.90
C ASP A 492 -15.63 5.64 -7.22
N GLY A 493 -16.58 4.72 -7.32
CA GLY A 493 -16.33 3.34 -7.66
C GLY A 493 -17.06 2.32 -6.78
N LEU A 494 -16.55 1.10 -6.80
CA LEU A 494 -17.03 -0.04 -6.01
C LEU A 494 -15.84 -0.64 -5.25
N ILE A 495 -16.12 -1.16 -4.05
CA ILE A 495 -15.16 -1.95 -3.27
C ILE A 495 -15.64 -3.39 -3.20
N TYR A 496 -14.71 -4.32 -3.35
CA TYR A 496 -14.93 -5.75 -3.21
C TYR A 496 -14.13 -6.26 -2.00
N ASN A 497 -14.83 -6.73 -0.98
CA ASN A 497 -14.25 -7.27 0.24
C ASN A 497 -14.38 -8.80 0.25
N PRO A 498 -13.30 -9.55 0.50
CA PRO A 498 -13.37 -11.01 0.53
C PRO A 498 -14.21 -11.51 1.69
N LEU A 499 -15.07 -12.50 1.43
CA LEU A 499 -16.00 -13.07 2.42
C LEU A 499 -15.32 -13.90 3.51
N ASP A 500 -14.24 -14.60 3.16
CA ASP A 500 -13.45 -15.45 4.06
C ASP A 500 -11.98 -14.99 4.11
N GLN A 501 -11.72 -13.96 4.90
CA GLN A 501 -10.40 -13.37 5.11
C GLN A 501 -10.37 -12.60 6.42
N LYS A 502 -9.45 -12.99 7.32
CA LYS A 502 -9.14 -12.26 8.55
C LYS A 502 -8.69 -10.82 8.26
N TYR A 503 -8.87 -9.90 9.21
CA TYR A 503 -8.38 -8.54 9.03
C TYR A 503 -6.85 -8.49 9.25
N VAL A 504 -6.07 -8.65 8.17
CA VAL A 504 -4.60 -8.65 8.23
C VAL A 504 -4.02 -7.61 7.29
N VAL A 505 -3.17 -6.73 7.81
CA VAL A 505 -2.59 -5.59 7.06
C VAL A 505 -1.47 -6.04 6.12
N SER A 506 -0.76 -7.10 6.50
CA SER A 506 0.32 -7.68 5.71
C SER A 506 -0.25 -8.42 4.51
N VAL A 507 0.07 -7.91 3.32
CA VAL A 507 -0.27 -8.51 2.02
C VAL A 507 0.21 -9.96 1.94
N LYS A 508 1.32 -10.28 2.60
CA LYS A 508 1.90 -11.64 2.62
C LYS A 508 1.07 -12.63 3.43
N ASP A 509 0.32 -12.12 4.41
CA ASP A 509 -0.47 -12.92 5.33
C ASP A 509 -1.97 -12.94 4.93
N SER A 510 -2.32 -12.30 3.81
CA SER A 510 -3.68 -12.27 3.25
C SER A 510 -3.88 -13.38 2.20
N LYS A 511 -4.91 -14.21 2.39
CA LYS A 511 -5.43 -15.19 1.42
C LYS A 511 -6.10 -14.50 0.23
N PHE A 512 -6.85 -13.43 0.50
CA PHE A 512 -7.55 -12.61 -0.48
C PHE A 512 -7.32 -11.12 -0.20
N LEU A 513 -7.22 -10.32 -1.26
CA LEU A 513 -7.04 -8.87 -1.17
C LEU A 513 -8.37 -8.14 -1.37
N ASP A 514 -8.51 -6.97 -0.77
CA ASP A 514 -9.61 -6.05 -1.07
C ASP A 514 -9.35 -5.39 -2.42
N TYR A 515 -10.37 -5.34 -3.28
CA TYR A 515 -10.27 -4.70 -4.59
C TYR A 515 -11.13 -3.44 -4.68
N LYS A 516 -10.65 -2.43 -5.42
CA LYS A 516 -11.42 -1.25 -5.80
C LYS A 516 -11.54 -1.19 -7.31
N TRP A 517 -12.77 -1.10 -7.79
CA TRP A 517 -13.04 -0.71 -9.17
C TRP A 517 -13.33 0.78 -9.22
N LYS A 518 -12.76 1.48 -10.21
CA LYS A 518 -13.02 2.89 -10.48
C LYS A 518 -13.38 3.07 -11.96
N PRO A 519 -14.29 4.01 -12.28
CA PRO A 519 -14.45 4.50 -13.64
C PRO A 519 -13.09 4.89 -14.25
N PRO A 520 -12.83 4.57 -15.54
CA PRO A 520 -11.55 4.86 -16.17
C PRO A 520 -11.18 6.35 -16.16
N THR A 521 -12.20 7.21 -16.25
CA THR A 521 -12.08 8.67 -16.19
C THR A 521 -11.60 9.19 -14.82
N GLN A 522 -11.67 8.37 -13.77
CA GLN A 522 -11.24 8.69 -12.40
C GLN A 522 -9.88 8.05 -12.04
N ASN A 523 -9.22 7.38 -12.99
CA ASN A 523 -7.85 6.91 -12.77
C ASN A 523 -6.86 8.07 -12.88
N SER A 524 -6.01 8.21 -11.87
CA SER A 524 -5.01 9.27 -11.78
C SER A 524 -3.67 8.75 -11.26
N ILE A 525 -2.58 9.40 -11.66
CA ILE A 525 -1.23 9.13 -11.16
C ILE A 525 -0.67 10.41 -10.54
N ASP A 526 -0.14 10.30 -9.33
CA ASP A 526 0.59 11.37 -8.67
C ASP A 526 2.04 11.40 -9.19
N PHE A 527 2.43 12.47 -9.89
CA PHE A 527 3.78 12.67 -10.39
C PHE A 527 4.49 13.80 -9.65
N TYR A 528 5.78 13.61 -9.35
CA TYR A 528 6.65 14.75 -9.08
C TYR A 528 6.99 15.42 -10.41
N ILE A 529 6.83 16.73 -10.52
CA ILE A 529 6.97 17.45 -11.78
C ILE A 529 8.18 18.37 -11.80
N GLU A 530 8.83 18.47 -12.96
CA GLU A 530 9.81 19.51 -13.24
C GLU A 530 9.57 20.12 -14.62
N PHE A 531 9.46 21.45 -14.70
CA PHE A 531 9.35 22.14 -15.98
C PHE A 531 10.71 22.26 -16.67
N GLU A 532 10.72 22.15 -18.00
CA GLU A 532 11.93 22.40 -18.78
C GLU A 532 12.38 23.86 -18.68
N ARG A 533 13.70 24.04 -18.73
CA ARG A 533 14.34 25.33 -18.55
C ARG A 533 15.24 25.66 -19.73
N ASP A 534 15.29 26.94 -20.04
CA ASP A 534 16.25 27.48 -20.99
C ASP A 534 17.68 27.31 -20.45
N ARG A 535 18.61 26.86 -21.32
CA ARG A 535 19.97 26.49 -20.91
C ARG A 535 20.84 27.70 -20.57
N GLU A 536 20.52 28.88 -21.09
CA GLU A 536 21.31 30.10 -20.91
C GLU A 536 20.79 30.93 -19.72
N THR A 537 19.48 31.12 -19.63
CA THR A 537 18.84 31.95 -18.58
C THR A 537 18.48 31.17 -17.32
N GLY A 538 18.27 29.84 -17.43
CA GLY A 538 17.77 29.00 -16.35
C GLY A 538 16.29 29.20 -16.00
N GLU A 539 15.57 30.05 -16.75
CA GLU A 539 14.14 30.28 -16.58
C GLU A 539 13.30 29.16 -17.22
N ILE A 540 12.03 29.05 -16.81
CA ILE A 540 11.12 28.03 -17.34
C ILE A 540 10.76 28.37 -18.79
N LEU A 541 10.99 27.42 -19.70
CA LEU A 541 10.78 27.60 -21.13
C LEU A 541 9.28 27.64 -21.46
N THR A 542 8.83 28.73 -22.08
CA THR A 542 7.47 28.87 -22.61
C THR A 542 7.54 28.80 -24.14
N LEU A 543 6.80 27.87 -24.73
CA LEU A 543 6.85 27.55 -26.16
C LEU A 543 5.57 27.98 -26.87
N TYR A 544 5.72 28.32 -28.15
CA TYR A 544 4.64 28.63 -29.08
C TYR A 544 4.78 27.72 -30.30
N ASP A 545 3.76 26.92 -30.60
CA ASP A 545 3.76 26.06 -31.79
C ASP A 545 2.58 26.42 -32.70
N ASN A 546 2.90 27.02 -33.85
CA ASN A 546 1.92 27.43 -34.85
C ASN A 546 1.81 26.44 -36.03
N SER A 547 2.41 25.24 -35.93
CA SER A 547 2.48 24.27 -37.03
C SER A 547 1.22 23.42 -37.23
N ARG A 548 0.27 23.45 -36.28
CA ARG A 548 -0.98 22.67 -36.33
C ARG A 548 -2.21 23.54 -36.06
N GLU A 549 -2.94 23.86 -37.12
CA GLU A 549 -4.04 24.83 -37.10
C GLU A 549 -5.24 24.41 -36.23
N GLU A 550 -5.47 23.10 -36.05
CA GLU A 550 -6.66 22.58 -35.37
C GLU A 550 -6.54 22.47 -33.83
N LEU A 551 -5.32 22.52 -33.27
CA LEU A 551 -5.09 22.24 -31.84
C LEU A 551 -4.32 23.33 -31.06
N ILE A 552 -3.47 24.14 -31.72
CA ILE A 552 -2.43 24.92 -31.02
C ILE A 552 -2.32 26.39 -31.49
N LYS A 553 -3.16 26.86 -32.42
CA LYS A 553 -3.05 28.24 -32.94
C LYS A 553 -3.16 29.29 -31.82
N GLY A 554 -2.04 29.94 -31.49
CA GLY A 554 -1.96 31.08 -30.56
C GLY A 554 -1.94 30.77 -29.06
N LYS A 555 -1.81 29.50 -28.63
CA LYS A 555 -1.78 29.16 -27.18
C LYS A 555 -0.36 28.76 -26.72
N PRO A 556 0.30 29.53 -25.85
CA PRO A 556 1.56 29.14 -25.27
C PRO A 556 1.40 27.91 -24.36
N TYR A 557 2.44 27.06 -24.33
CA TYR A 557 2.52 25.92 -23.41
C TYR A 557 3.90 25.81 -22.75
N ARG A 558 3.99 25.02 -21.67
CA ARG A 558 5.25 24.62 -21.01
C ARG A 558 5.40 23.10 -21.09
N ILE A 559 6.63 22.64 -21.28
CA ILE A 559 6.96 21.21 -21.21
C ILE A 559 7.20 20.84 -19.74
N CYS A 560 6.46 19.84 -19.28
CA CYS A 560 6.50 19.31 -17.92
C CYS A 560 6.99 17.87 -17.95
N ASN A 561 8.07 17.57 -17.24
CA ASN A 561 8.60 16.22 -17.08
C ASN A 561 8.01 15.56 -15.82
N LEU A 562 7.46 14.37 -16.00
CA LEU A 562 6.74 13.60 -14.99
C LEU A 562 7.63 12.49 -14.40
N TYR A 563 7.82 12.53 -13.08
CA TYR A 563 8.66 11.59 -12.34
C TYR A 563 7.84 10.78 -11.32
N VAL A 564 8.29 9.54 -11.10
CA VAL A 564 7.79 8.63 -10.07
C VAL A 564 8.90 8.24 -9.09
N GLY A 565 8.54 7.86 -7.87
CA GLY A 565 9.51 7.44 -6.86
C GLY A 565 10.01 6.02 -7.09
N LYS A 566 11.33 5.79 -7.01
CA LYS A 566 11.95 4.46 -7.07
C LYS A 566 13.09 4.32 -6.08
N LYS A 567 13.16 3.18 -5.36
CA LYS A 567 14.30 2.89 -4.48
C LYS A 567 15.50 2.43 -5.31
N ILE A 568 16.61 3.15 -5.19
CA ILE A 568 17.89 2.84 -5.83
C ILE A 568 18.96 2.89 -4.73
N ARG A 569 19.63 1.76 -4.47
CA ARG A 569 20.65 1.62 -3.41
C ARG A 569 20.17 2.05 -2.02
N GLY A 570 18.90 1.79 -1.69
CA GLY A 570 18.31 2.09 -0.38
C GLY A 570 17.69 3.50 -0.25
N GLU A 571 17.99 4.41 -1.16
CA GLU A 571 17.40 5.75 -1.21
C GLU A 571 16.28 5.83 -2.24
N GLU A 572 15.22 6.59 -1.95
CA GLU A 572 14.18 6.87 -2.95
C GLU A 572 14.62 8.05 -3.82
N LYS A 573 14.57 7.89 -5.14
CA LYS A 573 14.92 8.93 -6.11
C LYS A 573 13.78 9.08 -7.14
N PRO A 574 13.56 10.30 -7.67
CA PRO A 574 12.65 10.50 -8.79
C PRO A 574 13.27 9.90 -10.05
N VAL A 575 12.48 9.12 -10.78
CA VAL A 575 12.85 8.56 -12.10
C VAL A 575 11.76 8.89 -13.12
N LEU A 576 12.14 9.09 -14.38
CA LEU A 576 11.19 9.39 -15.45
C LEU A 576 10.16 8.27 -15.60
N PHE A 577 8.91 8.65 -15.73
CA PHE A 577 7.83 7.70 -15.94
C PHE A 577 7.79 7.18 -17.39
N GLN A 578 7.92 5.86 -17.59
CA GLN A 578 7.81 5.24 -18.93
C GLN A 578 8.72 5.95 -19.96
N GLU A 579 10.01 6.07 -19.62
CA GLU A 579 11.01 6.84 -20.36
C GLU A 579 11.15 6.39 -21.82
N LYS A 580 11.13 5.07 -22.07
CA LYS A 580 11.29 4.50 -23.41
C LYS A 580 10.14 4.88 -24.34
N GLU A 581 8.93 4.92 -23.79
CA GLU A 581 7.69 5.26 -24.46
C GLU A 581 7.41 6.78 -24.42
N LYS A 582 8.31 7.58 -23.84
CA LYS A 582 8.20 9.04 -23.68
C LYS A 582 6.93 9.52 -22.99
N LYS A 583 6.28 8.69 -22.17
CA LYS A 583 5.04 9.08 -21.46
C LYS A 583 5.28 10.02 -20.28
N TYR A 584 6.54 10.31 -19.94
CA TYR A 584 6.90 11.32 -18.94
C TYR A 584 6.69 12.76 -19.42
N ILE A 585 6.44 13.00 -20.70
CA ILE A 585 6.34 14.36 -21.25
C ILE A 585 4.87 14.80 -21.24
N ALA A 586 4.61 15.94 -20.59
CA ALA A 586 3.30 16.60 -20.58
C ALA A 586 3.43 18.06 -21.03
N ASN A 587 2.76 18.42 -22.12
CA ASN A 587 2.66 19.79 -22.61
C ASN A 587 1.43 20.45 -22.00
N LEU A 588 1.65 21.46 -21.16
CA LEU A 588 0.60 22.12 -20.40
C LEU A 588 0.36 23.53 -20.90
N ASN A 589 -0.87 23.81 -21.33
CA ASN A 589 -1.27 25.14 -21.82
C ASN A 589 -1.29 26.17 -20.69
N LEU A 590 -0.94 27.41 -21.02
CA LEU A 590 -0.97 28.51 -20.06
C LEU A 590 -2.36 29.19 -20.04
N VAL A 591 -2.80 29.57 -18.85
CA VAL A 591 -3.96 30.46 -18.60
C VAL A 591 -3.45 31.63 -17.75
N ASP A 592 -3.57 32.86 -18.25
CA ASP A 592 -2.98 34.07 -17.65
C ASP A 592 -1.47 33.94 -17.41
N ASN A 593 -0.73 33.43 -18.40
CA ASN A 593 0.71 33.16 -18.32
C ASN A 593 1.15 32.19 -17.20
N GLN A 594 0.24 31.39 -16.64
CA GLN A 594 0.53 30.40 -15.60
C GLN A 594 -0.08 29.04 -15.94
N ILE A 595 0.49 27.98 -15.37
CA ILE A 595 -0.09 26.64 -15.43
C ILE A 595 -1.06 26.50 -14.27
N ARG A 596 -2.26 25.98 -14.57
CA ARG A 596 -3.32 25.75 -13.60
C ARG A 596 -3.83 24.32 -13.67
N ASP A 597 -4.33 23.82 -12.54
CA ASP A 597 -5.10 22.57 -12.50
C ASP A 597 -6.55 22.78 -12.96
N ILE A 598 -7.35 21.71 -12.99
CA ILE A 598 -8.76 21.77 -13.42
C ILE A 598 -9.64 22.65 -12.51
N GLU A 599 -9.21 22.91 -11.27
CA GLU A 599 -9.89 23.81 -10.33
C GLU A 599 -9.43 25.28 -10.48
N GLY A 600 -8.52 25.56 -11.41
CA GLY A 600 -7.95 26.88 -11.66
C GLY A 600 -6.84 27.29 -10.69
N LYS A 601 -6.36 26.39 -9.83
CA LYS A 601 -5.27 26.66 -8.87
C LYS A 601 -3.93 26.56 -9.58
N LEU A 602 -2.98 27.40 -9.16
CA LEU A 602 -1.65 27.48 -9.78
C LEU A 602 -0.82 26.24 -9.47
N ILE A 603 -0.10 25.74 -10.50
CA ILE A 603 0.83 24.63 -10.37
C ILE A 603 2.26 25.17 -10.33
N GLU A 604 2.96 24.87 -9.23
CA GLU A 604 4.36 25.25 -9.04
C GLU A 604 5.32 24.18 -9.54
N ASP A 605 6.49 24.60 -10.03
CA ASP A 605 7.60 23.70 -10.32
C ASP A 605 8.04 22.90 -9.08
N LYS A 606 8.55 21.68 -9.27
CA LYS A 606 9.06 20.81 -8.20
C LYS A 606 8.02 20.52 -7.11
N THR A 607 6.79 20.28 -7.55
CA THR A 607 5.69 19.83 -6.69
C THR A 607 5.20 18.45 -7.12
N VAL A 608 4.39 17.82 -6.28
CA VAL A 608 3.66 16.60 -6.66
C VAL A 608 2.28 17.00 -7.11
N VAL A 609 1.90 16.56 -8.31
CA VAL A 609 0.61 16.88 -8.93
C VAL A 609 -0.05 15.57 -9.35
N GLU A 610 -1.35 15.48 -9.10
CA GLU A 610 -2.19 14.38 -9.54
C GLU A 610 -2.61 14.61 -10.99
N PHE A 611 -2.36 13.66 -11.89
CA PHE A 611 -2.68 13.76 -13.30
C PHE A 611 -3.66 12.67 -13.74
N TYR A 612 -4.57 13.04 -14.64
CA TYR A 612 -5.38 12.12 -15.44
C TYR A 612 -4.82 12.07 -16.87
N TYR A 613 -4.98 10.93 -17.55
CA TYR A 613 -4.57 10.74 -18.94
C TYR A 613 -5.78 10.62 -19.86
N ASN A 614 -5.93 11.55 -20.80
CA ASN A 614 -6.95 11.50 -21.83
C ASN A 614 -6.57 10.51 -22.94
N THR A 615 -7.33 9.43 -23.08
CA THR A 615 -7.05 8.37 -24.06
C THR A 615 -7.56 8.67 -25.46
N ASP A 616 -8.17 9.83 -25.70
CA ASP A 616 -8.67 10.22 -27.03
C ASP A 616 -7.53 10.18 -28.08
N PRO A 617 -7.66 9.33 -29.12
CA PRO A 617 -6.63 9.18 -30.15
C PRO A 617 -6.42 10.47 -30.97
N ASN A 618 -7.39 11.38 -31.01
CA ASN A 618 -7.33 12.63 -31.77
C ASN A 618 -6.47 13.71 -31.10
N ILE A 619 -6.20 13.57 -29.79
CA ILE A 619 -5.33 14.50 -29.06
C ILE A 619 -3.88 14.04 -29.23
N SER A 620 -2.97 14.97 -29.51
CA SER A 620 -1.53 14.68 -29.52
C SER A 620 -1.09 14.07 -28.19
N GLU A 621 -0.27 13.02 -28.25
CA GLU A 621 0.16 12.22 -27.10
C GLU A 621 0.76 13.07 -25.96
N TYR A 622 1.47 14.14 -26.29
CA TYR A 622 2.09 15.05 -25.33
C TYR A 622 1.09 15.94 -24.58
N PHE A 623 -0.13 16.13 -25.11
CA PHE A 623 -1.18 16.97 -24.50
C PHE A 623 -2.25 16.14 -23.77
N ARG A 624 -2.07 14.82 -23.68
CA ARG A 624 -3.04 13.91 -23.05
C ARG A 624 -3.01 13.95 -21.52
N TRP A 625 -1.91 14.38 -20.93
CA TRP A 625 -1.81 14.55 -19.47
C TRP A 625 -2.49 15.85 -19.02
N THR A 626 -3.50 15.73 -18.18
CA THR A 626 -4.20 16.89 -17.59
C THR A 626 -4.00 16.90 -16.07
N PRO A 627 -3.50 18.00 -15.50
CA PRO A 627 -3.30 18.10 -14.06
C PRO A 627 -4.65 18.31 -13.34
N LEU A 628 -4.95 17.42 -12.40
CA LEU A 628 -6.17 17.46 -11.58
C LEU A 628 -6.01 18.39 -10.38
N ARG A 629 -4.94 18.21 -9.59
CA ARG A 629 -4.66 19.05 -8.41
C ARG A 629 -3.24 18.87 -7.90
N THR A 630 -2.74 19.86 -7.16
CA THR A 630 -1.47 19.75 -6.43
C THR A 630 -1.63 18.96 -5.13
N ARG A 631 -0.77 17.96 -4.92
CA ARG A 631 -0.69 17.13 -3.70
C ARG A 631 0.30 17.74 -2.71
N PHE A 632 -0.19 18.70 -1.93
CA PHE A 632 0.62 19.44 -0.96
C PHE A 632 1.26 18.57 0.13
N ASP A 633 0.56 17.52 0.56
CA ASP A 633 1.03 16.52 1.53
C ASP A 633 2.31 15.81 1.04
N LYS A 634 2.32 15.36 -0.21
CA LYS A 634 3.47 14.69 -0.82
C LYS A 634 4.59 15.66 -1.14
N THR A 635 4.25 16.86 -1.61
CA THR A 635 5.19 17.94 -1.92
C THR A 635 6.01 18.32 -0.67
N GLU A 636 5.36 18.44 0.48
CA GLU A 636 6.02 18.74 1.75
C GLU A 636 6.99 17.63 2.17
N SER A 637 6.61 16.36 2.01
CA SER A 637 7.49 15.21 2.28
C SER A 637 8.79 15.27 1.47
N ILE A 638 8.72 15.70 0.21
CA ILE A 638 9.90 15.82 -0.65
C ILE A 638 10.79 16.97 -0.18
N ARG A 639 10.22 18.17 0.01
CA ARG A 639 10.97 19.38 0.39
C ARG A 639 11.73 19.20 1.71
N ARG A 640 11.20 18.37 2.63
CA ARG A 640 11.78 18.14 3.96
C ARG A 640 12.67 16.90 4.04
N PHE A 641 12.22 15.79 3.47
CA PHE A 641 12.83 14.47 3.70
C PHE A 641 13.44 13.85 2.45
N GLY A 642 13.24 14.45 1.27
CA GLY A 642 13.71 13.90 0.00
C GLY A 642 13.10 12.53 -0.33
N LYS A 643 11.82 12.31 0.00
CA LYS A 643 11.10 11.03 -0.18
C LYS A 643 9.66 11.26 -0.61
N LYS A 644 9.01 10.22 -1.15
CA LYS A 644 7.63 10.23 -1.71
C LYS A 644 7.48 11.08 -2.97
N TYR A 645 8.29 10.80 -4.00
CA TYR A 645 8.25 11.49 -5.30
C TYR A 645 7.04 11.06 -6.15
N GLY A 646 5.82 11.34 -5.68
CA GLY A 646 4.58 10.90 -6.32
C GLY A 646 4.18 9.47 -5.94
N ASN A 647 3.62 8.71 -6.89
CA ASN A 647 3.41 7.27 -6.74
C ASN A 647 4.75 6.53 -6.89
N TYR A 648 4.86 5.38 -6.21
CA TYR A 648 6.00 4.48 -6.40
C TYR A 648 5.94 3.85 -7.80
N PHE A 649 7.10 3.60 -8.41
CA PHE A 649 7.25 3.09 -9.78
C PHE A 649 6.29 1.95 -10.12
N ASP A 650 6.23 0.90 -9.29
CA ASP A 650 5.35 -0.24 -9.56
C ASP A 650 3.86 0.14 -9.49
N THR A 651 3.48 1.03 -8.56
CA THR A 651 2.09 1.49 -8.42
C THR A 651 1.67 2.35 -9.61
N ALA A 652 2.53 3.28 -10.04
CA ALA A 652 2.26 4.12 -11.22
C ALA A 652 2.09 3.27 -12.48
N ASN A 653 2.94 2.25 -12.68
CA ASN A 653 2.82 1.34 -13.82
C ASN A 653 1.53 0.50 -13.77
N LYS A 654 1.08 0.06 -12.58
CA LYS A 654 -0.22 -0.62 -12.44
C LYS A 654 -1.38 0.29 -12.85
N ILE A 655 -1.40 1.52 -12.35
CA ILE A 655 -2.44 2.49 -12.70
C ILE A 655 -2.43 2.76 -14.20
N TRP A 656 -1.24 2.92 -14.80
CA TRP A 656 -1.09 3.09 -16.24
C TRP A 656 -1.65 1.93 -17.05
N ARG A 657 -1.41 0.68 -16.65
CA ARG A 657 -2.04 -0.47 -17.31
C ARG A 657 -3.56 -0.41 -17.25
N ASN A 658 -4.13 0.01 -16.12
CA ASN A 658 -5.58 0.18 -16.00
C ASN A 658 -6.10 1.36 -16.84
N ILE A 659 -5.31 2.42 -17.03
CA ILE A 659 -5.66 3.52 -17.94
C ILE A 659 -5.72 3.02 -19.40
N ILE A 660 -4.77 2.17 -19.80
CA ILE A 660 -4.69 1.67 -21.19
C ILE A 660 -5.67 0.52 -21.45
N ASN A 661 -5.86 -0.38 -20.49
CA ASN A 661 -6.74 -1.55 -20.58
C ASN A 661 -7.76 -1.53 -19.43
N PRO A 662 -8.71 -0.58 -19.43
CA PRO A 662 -9.65 -0.43 -18.33
C PRO A 662 -10.67 -1.58 -18.29
N LEU A 663 -11.04 -1.99 -17.08
CA LEU A 663 -12.28 -2.71 -16.85
C LEU A 663 -13.44 -1.71 -16.88
N LEU A 664 -14.30 -1.77 -17.89
CA LEU A 664 -15.42 -0.85 -18.02
C LEU A 664 -16.61 -1.31 -17.18
N PHE A 665 -17.46 -0.37 -16.78
CA PHE A 665 -18.72 -0.74 -16.12
C PHE A 665 -19.61 -1.59 -17.03
N ASN A 666 -19.57 -1.32 -18.35
CA ASN A 666 -20.29 -2.14 -19.32
C ASN A 666 -19.81 -3.60 -19.31
N ASP A 667 -18.54 -3.88 -18.98
CA ASP A 667 -18.09 -5.27 -18.80
C ASP A 667 -18.79 -5.92 -17.60
N ILE A 668 -18.95 -5.21 -16.47
CA ILE A 668 -19.72 -5.68 -15.30
C ILE A 668 -21.18 -5.92 -15.68
N VAL A 669 -21.79 -5.01 -16.46
CA VAL A 669 -23.18 -5.15 -16.93
C VAL A 669 -23.35 -6.38 -17.81
N ILE A 670 -22.42 -6.65 -18.73
CA ILE A 670 -22.47 -7.86 -19.57
C ILE A 670 -22.27 -9.11 -18.70
N LEU A 671 -21.32 -9.09 -17.76
CA LEU A 671 -21.09 -10.22 -16.85
C LEU A 671 -22.31 -10.52 -15.95
N SER A 672 -23.10 -9.51 -15.59
CA SER A 672 -24.32 -9.69 -14.77
C SER A 672 -25.43 -10.49 -15.46
N LYS A 673 -25.35 -10.72 -16.78
CA LYS A 673 -26.38 -11.43 -17.55
C LYS A 673 -25.98 -12.88 -17.79
N ASP A 674 -26.91 -13.80 -17.56
CA ASP A 674 -26.63 -15.25 -17.55
C ASP A 674 -26.24 -15.77 -18.95
N ASP A 675 -26.90 -15.26 -19.99
CA ASP A 675 -26.71 -15.64 -21.39
C ASP A 675 -25.35 -15.23 -21.96
N THR A 676 -24.79 -14.12 -21.48
CA THR A 676 -23.55 -13.53 -21.99
C THR A 676 -22.36 -13.71 -21.06
N PHE A 677 -22.58 -14.09 -19.80
CA PHE A 677 -21.54 -14.24 -18.77
C PHE A 677 -20.34 -15.06 -19.25
N LYS A 678 -20.55 -16.34 -19.63
CA LYS A 678 -19.45 -17.25 -20.03
C LYS A 678 -18.70 -16.74 -21.27
N LYS A 679 -19.44 -16.20 -22.25
CA LYS A 679 -18.86 -15.66 -23.49
C LYS A 679 -18.01 -14.42 -23.20
N HIS A 680 -18.51 -13.49 -22.41
CA HIS A 680 -17.80 -12.26 -22.09
C HIS A 680 -16.61 -12.50 -21.15
N LEU A 681 -16.74 -13.44 -20.21
CA LEU A 681 -15.62 -13.89 -19.38
C LEU A 681 -14.47 -14.42 -20.24
N SER A 682 -14.78 -15.16 -21.32
CA SER A 682 -13.78 -15.60 -22.32
C SER A 682 -13.16 -14.44 -23.10
N VAL A 683 -13.96 -13.43 -23.49
CA VAL A 683 -13.45 -12.20 -24.12
C VAL A 683 -12.49 -11.45 -23.19
N LEU A 684 -12.85 -11.29 -21.93
CA LEU A 684 -12.01 -10.64 -20.92
C LEU A 684 -10.72 -11.44 -20.68
N ARG A 685 -10.79 -12.77 -20.60
CA ARG A 685 -9.61 -13.65 -20.53
C ARG A 685 -8.65 -13.40 -21.70
N ASN A 686 -9.16 -13.25 -22.91
CA ASN A 686 -8.34 -13.00 -24.10
C ASN A 686 -7.71 -11.58 -24.13
N LYS A 687 -8.23 -10.63 -23.34
CA LYS A 687 -7.65 -9.28 -23.19
C LYS A 687 -6.51 -9.23 -22.16
N ILE A 688 -6.29 -10.28 -21.37
CA ILE A 688 -5.22 -10.32 -20.38
C ILE A 688 -3.88 -10.50 -21.11
N ASP A 689 -3.08 -9.44 -21.14
CA ASP A 689 -1.71 -9.46 -21.67
C ASP A 689 -0.81 -10.39 -20.83
N HIS A 690 0.14 -11.06 -21.47
CA HIS A 690 1.18 -11.87 -20.83
C HIS A 690 1.93 -11.09 -19.73
N SER A 691 2.12 -9.77 -19.92
CA SER A 691 2.74 -8.88 -18.93
C SER A 691 1.92 -8.72 -17.63
N VAL A 692 0.60 -8.87 -17.72
CA VAL A 692 -0.38 -8.73 -16.63
C VAL A 692 -0.38 -10.03 -15.80
N ILE A 693 -0.40 -11.18 -16.48
CA ILE A 693 -0.20 -12.52 -15.89
C ILE A 693 1.14 -12.59 -15.12
N VAL A 694 2.25 -12.17 -15.74
CA VAL A 694 3.59 -12.13 -15.10
C VAL A 694 3.63 -11.24 -13.85
N SER A 695 2.82 -10.16 -13.80
CA SER A 695 2.73 -9.31 -12.62
C SER A 695 1.86 -9.87 -11.50
N GLU A 696 0.76 -10.55 -11.83
CA GLU A 696 -0.07 -11.24 -10.84
C GLU A 696 0.68 -12.41 -10.20
N TYR A 697 1.49 -13.13 -10.97
CA TYR A 697 2.36 -14.16 -10.43
C TYR A 697 3.54 -13.63 -9.61
N LYS A 698 3.93 -12.35 -9.81
CA LYS A 698 4.78 -11.59 -8.86
C LYS A 698 4.02 -11.13 -7.62
N GLU A 699 2.69 -11.25 -7.57
CA GLU A 699 1.86 -10.86 -6.42
C GLU A 699 1.26 -12.05 -5.65
N ASN A 700 0.97 -13.18 -6.32
CA ASN A 700 0.55 -14.43 -5.69
C ASN A 700 1.73 -15.04 -4.92
N VAL A 701 1.70 -14.84 -3.60
CA VAL A 701 2.74 -15.25 -2.64
C VAL A 701 2.91 -16.77 -2.54
N TYR A 702 1.91 -17.52 -3.03
CA TYR A 702 1.77 -18.97 -2.92
C TYR A 702 2.96 -19.79 -3.43
N TYR A 703 3.77 -19.23 -4.34
CA TYR A 703 5.04 -19.86 -4.75
C TYR A 703 6.28 -19.00 -4.43
N GLN A 704 6.15 -17.85 -3.77
CA GLN A 704 7.24 -16.87 -3.62
C GLN A 704 7.96 -16.91 -2.27
N MET A 705 7.58 -17.78 -1.35
CA MET A 705 8.27 -17.96 -0.07
C MET A 705 9.70 -18.48 -0.28
N LYS A 706 10.66 -17.57 -0.50
CA LYS A 706 12.09 -17.87 -0.41
C LYS A 706 12.48 -17.90 1.06
N THR A 707 12.35 -19.06 1.69
CA THR A 707 12.75 -19.28 3.10
C THR A 707 14.06 -20.06 3.17
N SER A 708 14.91 -19.76 4.15
CA SER A 708 16.05 -20.62 4.52
C SER A 708 15.63 -21.76 5.46
N LEU A 709 14.36 -21.83 5.83
CA LEU A 709 13.81 -22.82 6.76
C LEU A 709 13.93 -24.24 6.18
N ALA A 710 14.34 -25.19 7.03
CA ALA A 710 14.70 -26.57 6.70
C ALA A 710 15.56 -26.74 5.43
N LYS A 711 16.49 -25.79 5.21
CA LYS A 711 17.48 -25.91 4.15
C LYS A 711 18.27 -27.24 4.20
N PRO A 712 18.70 -27.77 5.36
CA PRO A 712 19.39 -29.06 5.43
C PRO A 712 18.53 -30.22 4.89
N MET A 713 17.26 -30.29 5.28
CA MET A 713 16.31 -31.29 4.75
C MET A 713 16.22 -31.23 3.22
N ARG A 714 16.07 -30.02 2.66
CA ARG A 714 16.01 -29.84 1.19
C ARG A 714 17.32 -30.22 0.51
N ASN A 715 18.47 -30.00 1.15
CA ASN A 715 19.75 -30.45 0.63
C ASN A 715 19.84 -31.99 0.62
N PHE A 716 19.39 -32.64 1.70
CA PHE A 716 19.32 -34.11 1.79
C PHE A 716 18.39 -34.71 0.74
N HIS A 717 17.16 -34.19 0.59
CA HIS A 717 16.24 -34.62 -0.48
C HIS A 717 16.84 -34.41 -1.87
N ASN A 718 17.52 -33.27 -2.09
CA ASN A 718 18.21 -33.02 -3.35
C ASN A 718 19.35 -34.01 -3.60
N TRP A 719 20.06 -34.45 -2.56
CA TRP A 719 21.10 -35.46 -2.65
C TRP A 719 20.53 -36.83 -3.03
N ILE A 720 19.45 -37.30 -2.39
CA ILE A 720 18.76 -38.54 -2.79
C ILE A 720 18.34 -38.48 -4.26
N LYS A 721 17.67 -37.39 -4.66
CA LYS A 721 17.29 -37.18 -6.06
C LYS A 721 18.48 -37.19 -7.02
N SER A 722 19.60 -36.59 -6.61
CA SER A 722 20.83 -36.61 -7.41
C SER A 722 21.35 -38.03 -7.61
N ILE A 723 21.40 -38.88 -6.59
CA ILE A 723 21.84 -40.28 -6.74
C ILE A 723 20.90 -41.06 -7.65
N VAL A 724 19.58 -40.94 -7.43
CA VAL A 724 18.57 -41.61 -8.27
C VAL A 724 18.73 -41.19 -9.73
N ILE A 725 18.90 -39.90 -10.01
CA ILE A 725 19.07 -39.40 -11.38
C ILE A 725 20.43 -39.80 -11.96
N TYR A 726 21.53 -39.64 -11.22
CA TYR A 726 22.88 -39.92 -11.73
C TYR A 726 23.07 -41.40 -12.07
N THR A 727 22.63 -42.30 -11.19
CA THR A 727 22.74 -43.74 -11.39
C THR A 727 21.95 -44.20 -12.62
N ASN A 728 20.78 -43.59 -12.86
CA ASN A 728 19.88 -44.03 -13.93
C ASN A 728 20.06 -43.27 -15.26
N CYS A 729 20.65 -42.07 -15.25
CA CYS A 729 20.73 -41.20 -16.42
C CYS A 729 22.16 -40.97 -16.96
N ASN A 730 23.21 -41.26 -16.18
CA ASN A 730 24.59 -40.97 -16.58
C ASN A 730 25.12 -41.97 -17.65
N PRO A 731 25.76 -41.49 -18.74
CA PRO A 731 26.44 -42.29 -19.75
C PRO A 731 27.32 -43.44 -19.23
N GLU A 732 27.96 -43.27 -18.07
CA GLU A 732 28.82 -44.30 -17.46
C GLU A 732 28.06 -45.60 -17.18
N TYR A 733 26.76 -45.51 -16.87
CA TYR A 733 25.89 -46.65 -16.60
C TYR A 733 25.03 -47.06 -17.81
N THR A 734 25.20 -46.39 -18.95
CA THR A 734 24.41 -46.60 -20.17
C THR A 734 25.29 -46.85 -21.39
N GLN A 735 26.45 -47.47 -21.18
CA GLN A 735 27.41 -47.84 -22.24
C GLN A 735 27.85 -46.64 -23.09
N GLY A 736 28.07 -45.49 -22.46
CA GLY A 736 28.50 -44.25 -23.11
C GLY A 736 27.38 -43.49 -23.84
N ARG A 737 26.14 -43.99 -23.86
CA ARG A 737 25.03 -43.36 -24.57
C ARG A 737 24.36 -42.26 -23.74
N GLN A 738 24.33 -41.03 -24.28
CA GLN A 738 23.55 -39.94 -23.69
C GLN A 738 22.04 -40.14 -23.90
N LEU A 739 21.26 -39.84 -22.86
CA LEU A 739 19.83 -40.17 -22.79
C LEU A 739 18.92 -38.95 -23.01
N GLU A 740 17.73 -39.19 -23.55
CA GLU A 740 16.66 -38.20 -23.68
C GLU A 740 15.63 -38.40 -22.55
N VAL A 741 15.31 -37.33 -21.82
CA VAL A 741 14.50 -37.38 -20.60
C VAL A 741 13.24 -36.53 -20.73
N LEU A 742 12.10 -37.08 -20.33
CA LEU A 742 10.85 -36.37 -20.08
C LEU A 742 10.67 -36.16 -18.58
N ASP A 743 10.42 -34.93 -18.14
CA ASP A 743 10.27 -34.58 -16.73
C ASP A 743 8.87 -34.04 -16.46
N PHE A 744 8.01 -34.84 -15.81
CA PHE A 744 6.67 -34.46 -15.41
C PHE A 744 6.68 -33.66 -14.11
N ALA A 745 5.94 -32.55 -14.10
CA ALA A 745 5.88 -31.62 -12.98
C ALA A 745 7.27 -31.06 -12.61
N CYS A 746 7.99 -30.56 -13.62
CA CYS A 746 9.37 -30.06 -13.48
C CYS A 746 9.50 -28.77 -12.62
N GLY A 747 8.37 -28.14 -12.30
CA GLY A 747 8.22 -26.92 -11.54
C GLY A 747 9.08 -25.79 -12.08
N ARG A 748 9.89 -25.21 -11.19
CA ARG A 748 10.85 -24.15 -11.53
C ARG A 748 12.15 -24.66 -12.15
N GLY A 749 12.25 -25.94 -12.50
CA GLY A 749 13.49 -26.54 -12.97
C GLY A 749 14.53 -26.71 -11.85
N GLY A 750 14.11 -27.18 -10.68
CA GLY A 750 15.01 -27.44 -9.55
C GLY A 750 16.03 -28.57 -9.80
N ASP A 751 15.73 -29.44 -10.78
CA ASP A 751 16.56 -30.60 -11.13
C ASP A 751 17.42 -30.37 -12.40
N ILE A 752 17.40 -29.18 -12.99
CA ILE A 752 18.18 -28.81 -14.18
C ILE A 752 19.66 -29.19 -14.05
N MET A 753 20.31 -28.83 -12.93
CA MET A 753 21.72 -29.16 -12.73
C MET A 753 21.97 -30.66 -12.56
N LYS A 754 20.98 -31.43 -12.08
CA LYS A 754 21.11 -32.88 -11.96
C LYS A 754 21.17 -33.52 -13.36
N PHE A 755 20.31 -33.09 -14.26
CA PHE A 755 20.36 -33.56 -15.64
C PHE A 755 21.59 -33.08 -16.42
N TYR A 756 22.10 -31.88 -16.11
CA TYR A 756 23.40 -31.41 -16.63
C TYR A 756 24.55 -32.34 -16.21
N TYR A 757 24.69 -32.63 -14.91
CA TYR A 757 25.74 -33.52 -14.41
C TYR A 757 25.56 -34.98 -14.83
N ALA A 758 24.32 -35.42 -15.06
CA ALA A 758 24.04 -36.71 -15.69
C ALA A 758 24.33 -36.73 -17.19
N LYS A 759 24.82 -35.63 -17.79
CA LYS A 759 25.20 -35.53 -19.21
C LYS A 759 24.11 -36.01 -20.17
N VAL A 760 22.85 -35.69 -19.87
CA VAL A 760 21.72 -36.04 -20.75
C VAL A 760 21.84 -35.34 -22.10
N LYS A 761 21.25 -35.91 -23.15
CA LYS A 761 21.21 -35.31 -24.50
C LYS A 761 20.14 -34.23 -24.61
N LEU A 762 18.97 -34.50 -24.02
CA LEU A 762 17.77 -33.66 -24.10
C LEU A 762 16.96 -33.80 -22.81
N LEU A 763 16.45 -32.68 -22.31
CA LEU A 763 15.39 -32.66 -21.28
C LEU A 763 14.15 -31.96 -21.83
N VAL A 764 12.99 -32.58 -21.72
CA VAL A 764 11.68 -31.96 -21.97
C VAL A 764 10.92 -31.94 -20.65
N GLY A 765 10.81 -30.76 -20.03
CA GLY A 765 10.06 -30.55 -18.79
C GLY A 765 8.64 -30.10 -19.05
N LEU A 766 7.68 -30.72 -18.38
CA LEU A 766 6.27 -30.36 -18.39
C LEU A 766 5.86 -29.86 -17.01
N ASP A 767 5.06 -28.80 -16.96
CA ASP A 767 4.41 -28.37 -15.72
C ASP A 767 3.08 -27.69 -15.99
N ILE A 768 2.13 -27.85 -15.06
CA ILE A 768 0.83 -27.19 -15.10
C ILE A 768 0.92 -25.74 -14.63
N ASP A 769 1.94 -25.37 -13.85
CA ASP A 769 2.21 -23.99 -13.45
C ASP A 769 3.04 -23.25 -14.52
N LEU A 770 2.35 -22.46 -15.34
CA LEU A 770 2.98 -21.60 -16.35
C LEU A 770 4.05 -20.66 -15.74
N ASN A 771 3.85 -20.17 -14.53
CA ASN A 771 4.80 -19.25 -13.89
C ASN A 771 6.06 -19.97 -13.39
N GLY A 772 5.91 -21.20 -12.90
CA GLY A 772 7.03 -22.11 -12.64
C GLY A 772 7.95 -22.23 -13.85
N ILE A 773 7.39 -22.20 -15.06
CA ILE A 773 8.15 -22.28 -16.31
C ILE A 773 8.69 -20.92 -16.76
N GLU A 774 7.83 -19.89 -16.89
CA GLU A 774 8.14 -18.67 -17.65
C GLU A 774 8.62 -17.47 -16.81
N SER A 775 8.58 -17.54 -15.47
CA SER A 775 9.02 -16.44 -14.60
C SER A 775 10.42 -15.96 -14.96
N GLN A 776 10.54 -14.65 -15.27
CA GLN A 776 11.81 -14.04 -15.66
C GLN A 776 12.86 -14.04 -14.54
N THR A 777 12.44 -14.18 -13.28
CA THR A 777 13.34 -14.09 -12.12
C THR A 777 13.64 -15.44 -11.46
N ASP A 778 12.74 -16.41 -11.55
CA ASP A 778 12.87 -17.70 -10.84
C ASP A 778 12.24 -18.90 -11.57
N GLY A 779 11.82 -18.74 -12.82
CA GLY A 779 11.21 -19.80 -13.63
C GLY A 779 12.23 -20.71 -14.28
N ALA A 780 11.79 -21.90 -14.70
CA ALA A 780 12.64 -22.92 -15.32
C ALA A 780 13.40 -22.39 -16.54
N LEU A 781 12.73 -21.62 -17.40
CA LEU A 781 13.37 -21.00 -18.59
C LEU A 781 14.44 -19.98 -18.20
N SER A 782 14.17 -19.13 -17.20
CA SER A 782 15.15 -18.13 -16.74
C SER A 782 16.38 -18.81 -16.11
N ARG A 783 16.14 -19.81 -15.26
CA ARG A 783 17.19 -20.61 -14.61
C ARG A 783 18.04 -21.35 -15.63
N TYR A 784 17.41 -22.01 -16.60
CA TYR A 784 18.11 -22.67 -17.70
C TYR A 784 18.98 -21.70 -18.49
N ARG A 785 18.44 -20.54 -18.90
CA ARG A 785 19.20 -19.51 -19.65
C ARG A 785 20.40 -18.97 -18.87
N GLN A 786 20.29 -18.84 -17.55
CA GLN A 786 21.40 -18.38 -16.71
C GLN A 786 22.48 -19.46 -16.57
N LEU A 787 22.08 -20.71 -16.34
CA LEU A 787 23.00 -21.83 -16.17
C LEU A 787 23.73 -22.18 -17.47
N SER A 788 23.02 -22.19 -18.61
CA SER A 788 23.63 -22.50 -19.92
C SER A 788 24.68 -21.48 -20.36
N LYS A 789 24.60 -20.23 -19.89
CA LYS A 789 25.64 -19.21 -20.11
C LYS A 789 26.90 -19.42 -19.27
N THR A 790 26.76 -20.04 -18.10
CA THR A 790 27.83 -20.15 -17.10
C THR A 790 28.49 -21.53 -17.06
N HIS A 791 27.87 -22.53 -17.68
CA HIS A 791 28.33 -23.92 -17.67
C HIS A 791 28.47 -24.44 -19.10
N PRO A 792 29.69 -24.74 -19.58
CA PRO A 792 29.92 -25.21 -20.94
C PRO A 792 29.32 -26.61 -21.16
N GLY A 793 28.96 -26.92 -22.40
CA GLY A 793 28.39 -28.21 -22.78
C GLY A 793 26.98 -28.47 -22.24
N PHE A 794 26.23 -27.42 -21.89
CA PHE A 794 24.88 -27.55 -21.34
C PHE A 794 23.92 -28.18 -22.37
N PRO A 795 23.16 -29.23 -22.02
CA PRO A 795 22.31 -29.92 -22.98
C PRO A 795 21.07 -29.10 -23.34
N ARG A 796 20.45 -29.42 -24.48
CA ARG A 796 19.18 -28.81 -24.89
C ARG A 796 18.12 -29.15 -23.84
N MET A 797 17.55 -28.12 -23.21
CA MET A 797 16.40 -28.27 -22.32
C MET A 797 15.23 -27.44 -22.81
N VAL A 798 14.04 -28.05 -22.84
CA VAL A 798 12.78 -27.45 -23.27
C VAL A 798 11.79 -27.55 -22.11
N PHE A 799 11.02 -26.48 -21.87
CA PHE A 799 9.98 -26.46 -20.84
C PHE A 799 8.65 -26.04 -21.46
N ILE A 800 7.59 -26.81 -21.20
CA ILE A 800 6.29 -26.67 -21.85
C ILE A 800 5.18 -26.67 -20.81
N HIS A 801 4.29 -25.68 -20.89
CA HIS A 801 3.09 -25.61 -20.06
C HIS A 801 2.10 -26.70 -20.48
N ALA A 802 1.95 -27.74 -19.66
CA ALA A 802 1.16 -28.94 -19.95
C ALA A 802 0.68 -29.62 -18.65
N ASP A 803 -0.55 -30.11 -18.66
CA ASP A 803 -1.11 -30.95 -17.60
C ASP A 803 -0.82 -32.43 -17.91
N ALA A 804 -0.09 -33.09 -17.02
CA ALA A 804 0.29 -34.50 -17.15
C ALA A 804 -0.90 -35.47 -17.03
N THR A 805 -2.03 -35.04 -16.45
CA THR A 805 -3.27 -35.81 -16.28
C THR A 805 -4.27 -35.63 -17.42
N THR A 806 -3.89 -34.84 -18.42
CA THR A 806 -4.63 -34.65 -19.67
C THR A 806 -3.82 -35.28 -20.82
N PRO A 807 -4.44 -35.87 -21.86
CA PRO A 807 -3.69 -36.41 -22.99
C PRO A 807 -2.69 -35.40 -23.56
N LEU A 808 -1.43 -35.80 -23.74
CA LEU A 808 -0.37 -34.92 -24.26
C LEU A 808 -0.51 -34.75 -25.78
N ASN A 809 -1.40 -33.85 -26.18
CA ASN A 809 -1.52 -33.33 -27.55
C ASN A 809 -2.13 -31.93 -27.49
N ASN A 810 -1.92 -31.13 -28.54
CA ASN A 810 -2.38 -29.74 -28.54
C ASN A 810 -3.91 -29.60 -28.36
N GLU A 811 -4.71 -30.48 -28.96
CA GLU A 811 -6.18 -30.39 -28.87
C GLU A 811 -6.67 -30.54 -27.43
N ALA A 812 -6.23 -31.58 -26.72
CA ALA A 812 -6.65 -31.86 -25.35
C ALA A 812 -6.07 -30.85 -24.36
N GLN A 813 -4.80 -30.48 -24.51
CA GLN A 813 -4.14 -29.51 -23.63
C GLN A 813 -4.72 -28.11 -23.76
N ASN A 814 -5.13 -27.69 -24.97
CA ASN A 814 -5.82 -26.42 -25.16
C ASN A 814 -7.19 -26.40 -24.48
N LYS A 815 -7.92 -27.52 -24.48
CA LYS A 815 -9.20 -27.63 -23.76
C LYS A 815 -9.01 -27.58 -22.25
N ALA A 816 -7.96 -28.22 -21.72
CA ALA A 816 -7.70 -28.28 -20.28
C ALA A 816 -7.08 -27.00 -19.71
N LEU A 817 -6.13 -26.38 -20.42
CA LEU A 817 -5.32 -25.25 -19.91
C LEU A 817 -5.75 -23.88 -20.46
N GLY A 818 -6.56 -23.86 -21.51
CA GLY A 818 -6.92 -22.62 -22.21
C GLY A 818 -5.76 -22.05 -23.03
N TYR A 819 -5.30 -20.84 -22.68
CA TYR A 819 -4.28 -20.09 -23.44
C TYR A 819 -2.89 -20.73 -23.35
N ARG A 820 -2.26 -20.93 -24.51
CA ARG A 820 -0.89 -21.45 -24.63
C ARG A 820 -0.11 -20.66 -25.67
N SER A 821 1.16 -20.36 -25.40
CA SER A 821 2.00 -19.57 -26.30
C SER A 821 2.21 -20.32 -27.63
N LYS A 822 2.35 -19.57 -28.74
CA LYS A 822 2.65 -20.16 -30.07
C LYS A 822 3.87 -21.09 -30.02
N ASN A 823 4.87 -20.73 -29.23
CA ASN A 823 6.05 -21.56 -29.00
C ASN A 823 5.71 -22.86 -28.24
N SER A 824 4.88 -22.80 -27.18
CA SER A 824 4.44 -24.00 -26.47
C SER A 824 3.62 -24.93 -27.36
N MET A 825 2.76 -24.39 -28.22
CA MET A 825 2.00 -25.19 -29.19
C MET A 825 2.93 -25.89 -30.19
N LYS A 826 3.92 -25.16 -30.73
CA LYS A 826 4.93 -25.74 -31.65
C LYS A 826 5.72 -26.87 -30.98
N LEU A 827 6.18 -26.65 -29.74
CA LEU A 827 6.93 -27.65 -28.98
C LEU A 827 6.07 -28.87 -28.63
N MET A 828 4.78 -28.69 -28.38
CA MET A 828 3.87 -29.83 -28.22
C MET A 828 3.74 -30.66 -29.48
N ASP A 829 3.63 -30.04 -30.65
CA ASP A 829 3.58 -30.79 -31.91
C ASP A 829 4.92 -31.48 -32.21
N GLU A 830 6.05 -30.87 -31.81
CA GLU A 830 7.41 -31.45 -31.94
C GLU A 830 7.57 -32.73 -31.11
N PHE A 831 7.10 -32.75 -29.86
CA PHE A 831 7.37 -33.86 -28.93
C PHE A 831 6.19 -34.81 -28.70
N PHE A 832 4.96 -34.30 -28.79
CA PHE A 832 3.73 -34.97 -28.34
C PHE A 832 2.65 -34.97 -29.43
N SER A 833 3.05 -35.27 -30.67
CA SER A 833 2.12 -35.34 -31.80
C SER A 833 1.04 -36.41 -31.61
N LYS A 834 -0.17 -36.12 -32.14
CA LYS A 834 -1.27 -37.09 -32.21
C LYS A 834 -0.96 -38.22 -33.20
N ASP A 835 -0.17 -37.92 -34.23
CA ASP A 835 0.37 -38.90 -35.19
C ASP A 835 1.44 -39.76 -34.49
N GLN A 836 1.15 -41.05 -34.30
CA GLN A 836 2.03 -41.97 -33.58
C GLN A 836 3.43 -42.06 -34.21
N SER A 837 3.54 -41.94 -35.54
CA SER A 837 4.82 -42.00 -36.24
C SER A 837 5.74 -40.80 -35.94
N LYS A 838 5.17 -39.70 -35.46
CA LYS A 838 5.86 -38.44 -35.15
C LYS A 838 6.02 -38.19 -33.65
N ARG A 839 5.44 -39.04 -32.80
CA ARG A 839 5.52 -38.91 -31.35
C ARG A 839 6.93 -39.22 -30.85
N LYS A 840 7.48 -38.37 -29.99
CA LYS A 840 8.78 -38.62 -29.37
C LYS A 840 8.65 -39.61 -28.22
N MET A 841 9.48 -40.64 -28.21
CA MET A 841 9.69 -41.50 -27.05
C MET A 841 11.01 -41.14 -26.36
N PHE A 842 11.03 -41.23 -25.04
CA PHE A 842 12.13 -40.86 -24.17
C PHE A 842 12.77 -42.11 -23.54
N ASP A 843 14.06 -42.04 -23.26
CA ASP A 843 14.80 -43.12 -22.59
C ASP A 843 14.47 -43.18 -21.10
N ARG A 844 14.13 -42.03 -20.53
CA ARG A 844 13.79 -41.84 -19.12
C ARG A 844 12.58 -40.94 -18.97
N VAL A 845 11.75 -41.25 -17.99
CA VAL A 845 10.72 -40.34 -17.49
C VAL A 845 10.99 -40.07 -16.01
N ASN A 846 10.95 -38.81 -15.59
CA ASN A 846 11.14 -38.36 -14.22
C ASN A 846 9.86 -37.70 -13.70
N CYS A 847 9.50 -37.89 -12.43
CA CYS A 847 8.36 -37.24 -11.77
C CYS A 847 8.57 -37.18 -10.26
N GLN A 848 9.20 -36.12 -9.75
CA GLN A 848 9.63 -36.05 -8.35
C GLN A 848 8.63 -35.25 -7.51
N PHE A 849 8.16 -35.82 -6.39
CA PHE A 849 7.20 -35.20 -5.47
C PHE A 849 5.93 -34.66 -6.13
N ALA A 850 5.37 -35.39 -7.11
CA ALA A 850 4.19 -34.93 -7.84
C ALA A 850 3.17 -36.01 -8.19
N ILE A 851 3.58 -37.29 -8.25
CA ILE A 851 2.68 -38.37 -8.69
C ILE A 851 1.41 -38.48 -7.83
N HIS A 852 1.49 -38.13 -6.54
CA HIS A 852 0.36 -38.11 -5.62
C HIS A 852 -0.77 -37.16 -6.08
N TYR A 853 -0.49 -36.07 -6.81
CA TYR A 853 -1.54 -35.19 -7.34
C TYR A 853 -2.35 -35.84 -8.48
N PHE A 854 -1.84 -36.91 -9.09
CA PHE A 854 -2.49 -37.56 -10.23
C PHE A 854 -3.46 -38.67 -9.82
N LEU A 855 -3.50 -39.03 -8.54
CA LEU A 855 -4.32 -40.12 -7.99
C LEU A 855 -5.74 -39.68 -7.58
N GLU A 856 -6.16 -38.47 -7.95
CA GLU A 856 -7.48 -37.91 -7.61
C GLU A 856 -8.65 -38.73 -8.14
N SER A 857 -8.61 -39.12 -9.41
CA SER A 857 -9.70 -39.82 -10.08
C SER A 857 -9.18 -40.79 -11.12
N GLU A 858 -10.01 -41.78 -11.47
CA GLU A 858 -9.70 -42.78 -12.48
C GLU A 858 -9.34 -42.14 -13.83
N THR A 859 -10.08 -41.11 -14.26
CA THR A 859 -9.81 -40.39 -15.51
C THR A 859 -8.41 -39.77 -15.53
N LYS A 860 -8.03 -39.06 -14.46
CA LYS A 860 -6.71 -38.40 -14.36
C LYS A 860 -5.58 -39.42 -14.35
N TRP A 861 -5.75 -40.49 -13.56
CA TRP A 861 -4.78 -41.58 -13.47
C TRP A 861 -4.61 -42.31 -14.80
N ASN A 862 -5.70 -42.68 -15.46
CA ASN A 862 -5.68 -43.38 -16.76
C ASN A 862 -5.01 -42.54 -17.86
N ASN A 863 -5.27 -41.24 -17.88
CA ASN A 863 -4.59 -40.32 -18.81
C ASN A 863 -3.10 -40.23 -18.51
N PHE A 864 -2.70 -40.10 -17.24
CA PHE A 864 -1.31 -40.07 -16.84
C PHE A 864 -0.57 -41.36 -17.22
N THR A 865 -1.12 -42.55 -16.92
CA THR A 865 -0.52 -43.84 -17.28
C THR A 865 -0.44 -44.02 -18.80
N THR A 866 -1.45 -43.54 -19.54
CA THR A 866 -1.44 -43.53 -21.00
C THR A 866 -0.33 -42.63 -21.54
N ASN A 867 -0.19 -41.43 -21.00
CA ASN A 867 0.88 -40.50 -21.34
C ASN A 867 2.25 -41.13 -21.06
N LEU A 868 2.43 -41.76 -19.90
CA LEU A 868 3.67 -42.44 -19.53
C LEU A 868 4.01 -43.58 -20.50
N LYS A 869 3.06 -44.49 -20.78
CA LYS A 869 3.26 -45.61 -21.73
C LYS A 869 3.59 -45.12 -23.14
N ASN A 870 2.95 -44.04 -23.58
CA ASN A 870 3.10 -43.53 -24.93
C ASN A 870 4.42 -42.80 -25.18
N HIS A 871 5.13 -42.38 -24.14
CA HIS A 871 6.33 -41.55 -24.26
C HIS A 871 7.57 -42.18 -23.60
N LEU A 872 7.48 -43.37 -23.01
CA LEU A 872 8.65 -44.09 -22.48
C LEU A 872 9.04 -45.25 -23.42
N LYS A 873 10.29 -45.31 -23.89
CA LYS A 873 10.77 -46.42 -24.75
C LYS A 873 10.69 -47.78 -24.04
N PRO A 874 10.49 -48.90 -24.76
CA PRO A 874 10.78 -50.23 -24.23
C PRO A 874 12.21 -50.28 -23.66
N GLY A 875 12.41 -50.90 -22.50
CA GLY A 875 13.67 -50.86 -21.76
C GLY A 875 14.00 -49.51 -21.08
N GLY A 876 13.16 -48.49 -21.24
CA GLY A 876 13.28 -47.18 -20.59
C GLY A 876 12.90 -47.23 -19.11
N TYR A 877 13.30 -46.21 -18.34
CA TYR A 877 13.05 -46.16 -16.89
C TYR A 877 12.14 -44.99 -16.49
N PHE A 878 11.30 -45.22 -15.50
CA PHE A 878 10.47 -44.21 -14.83
C PHE A 878 10.94 -44.01 -13.38
N LEU A 879 11.27 -42.77 -13.03
CA LEU A 879 11.81 -42.38 -11.72
C LEU A 879 10.81 -41.47 -11.02
N THR A 880 10.39 -41.80 -9.80
CA THR A 880 9.45 -40.96 -9.03
C THR A 880 9.71 -40.98 -7.53
N SER A 881 9.23 -39.95 -6.82
CA SER A 881 9.24 -39.90 -5.36
C SER A 881 7.95 -39.26 -4.84
N CYS A 882 7.49 -39.70 -3.67
CA CYS A 882 6.28 -39.22 -3.01
C CYS A 882 6.23 -39.69 -1.56
N PHE A 883 5.19 -39.24 -0.83
CA PHE A 883 4.83 -39.86 0.44
C PHE A 883 4.38 -41.32 0.25
N ASP A 884 4.77 -42.18 1.17
CA ASP A 884 4.33 -43.55 1.30
C ASP A 884 3.04 -43.60 2.13
N ALA A 885 1.96 -44.16 1.54
CA ALA A 885 0.67 -44.21 2.21
C ALA A 885 0.70 -44.96 3.55
N SER A 886 1.50 -46.02 3.68
CA SER A 886 1.58 -46.80 4.91
C SER A 886 2.22 -45.96 6.02
N ARG A 887 3.28 -45.20 5.70
CA ARG A 887 3.92 -44.29 6.65
C ARG A 887 3.02 -43.13 7.08
N ILE A 888 2.21 -42.59 6.16
CA ILE A 888 1.23 -41.54 6.47
C ILE A 888 0.16 -42.06 7.43
N ILE A 889 -0.40 -43.24 7.15
CA ILE A 889 -1.42 -43.88 7.99
C ILE A 889 -0.86 -44.23 9.38
N GLU A 890 0.36 -44.80 9.43
CA GLU A 890 1.06 -45.10 10.68
C GLU A 890 1.28 -43.82 11.52
N THR A 891 1.66 -42.72 10.88
CA THR A 891 1.93 -41.43 11.55
C THR A 891 0.65 -40.75 12.05
N LEU A 892 -0.45 -40.83 11.29
CA LEU A 892 -1.74 -40.29 11.70
C LEU A 892 -2.39 -41.14 12.80
N GLY A 893 -2.27 -42.47 12.74
CA GLY A 893 -2.97 -43.37 13.65
C GLY A 893 -4.48 -43.11 13.67
N GLU A 894 -5.05 -42.95 14.86
CA GLU A 894 -6.46 -42.60 15.06
C GLU A 894 -6.74 -41.08 15.00
N LYS A 895 -5.72 -40.24 14.75
CA LYS A 895 -5.87 -38.78 14.79
C LYS A 895 -6.35 -38.20 13.45
N ASP A 896 -7.11 -37.12 13.53
CA ASP A 896 -7.55 -36.35 12.35
C ASP A 896 -6.44 -35.51 11.72
N SER A 897 -5.38 -35.19 12.47
CA SER A 897 -4.23 -34.48 11.94
C SER A 897 -2.92 -34.80 12.66
N PHE A 898 -1.81 -34.59 11.96
CA PHE A 898 -0.45 -34.67 12.46
C PHE A 898 0.26 -33.34 12.19
N SER A 899 0.97 -32.78 13.18
CA SER A 899 1.69 -31.50 13.04
C SER A 899 3.09 -31.57 13.64
N THR A 900 4.05 -30.93 12.97
CA THR A 900 5.38 -30.62 13.52
C THR A 900 5.55 -29.11 13.66
N PHE A 901 6.39 -28.68 14.59
CA PHE A 901 6.56 -27.27 14.94
C PHE A 901 8.04 -26.87 14.93
N TYR A 902 8.30 -25.59 14.73
CA TYR A 902 9.60 -24.97 14.94
C TYR A 902 9.45 -23.67 15.72
N THR A 903 10.52 -23.23 16.37
CA THR A 903 10.57 -21.93 17.04
C THR A 903 11.25 -20.94 16.11
N ASN A 904 10.61 -19.81 15.81
CA ASN A 904 11.19 -18.78 14.97
C ASN A 904 12.16 -17.87 15.77
N ASN A 905 12.83 -16.95 15.08
CA ASN A 905 13.80 -16.02 15.68
C ASN A 905 13.22 -15.07 16.73
N LYS A 906 11.88 -15.00 16.88
CA LYS A 906 11.19 -14.22 17.90
C LYS A 906 10.77 -15.06 19.12
N GLY A 907 11.12 -16.35 19.16
CA GLY A 907 10.70 -17.28 20.20
C GLY A 907 9.28 -17.83 20.01
N GLU A 908 8.60 -17.54 18.89
CA GLU A 908 7.25 -18.02 18.64
C GLU A 908 7.29 -19.44 18.09
N LYS A 909 6.47 -20.35 18.66
CA LYS A 909 6.26 -21.71 18.14
C LYS A 909 5.29 -21.65 16.96
N LYS A 910 5.77 -22.00 15.77
CA LYS A 910 4.98 -22.04 14.52
C LYS A 910 4.89 -23.44 13.95
N LYS A 911 3.82 -23.73 13.20
CA LYS A 911 3.71 -25.00 12.47
C LYS A 911 4.76 -25.04 11.36
N LEU A 912 5.48 -26.16 11.28
CA LEU A 912 6.47 -26.45 10.24
C LEU A 912 5.80 -27.24 9.11
N PHE A 913 5.08 -28.30 9.50
CA PHE A 913 4.26 -29.11 8.61
C PHE A 913 3.01 -29.57 9.34
N GLU A 914 1.93 -29.73 8.59
CA GLU A 914 0.70 -30.36 9.08
C GLU A 914 0.06 -31.21 7.99
N ILE A 915 -0.44 -32.37 8.36
CA ILE A 915 -1.17 -33.28 7.49
C ILE A 915 -2.54 -33.51 8.13
N ASN A 916 -3.60 -33.12 7.43
CA ASN A 916 -4.97 -33.37 7.84
C ASN A 916 -5.55 -34.53 7.04
N LYS A 917 -6.13 -35.50 7.75
CA LYS A 917 -6.83 -36.64 7.18
C LYS A 917 -8.10 -36.18 6.46
N LYS A 918 -8.28 -36.58 5.20
CA LYS A 918 -9.50 -36.33 4.40
C LYS A 918 -10.11 -37.61 3.80
N PHE A 919 -9.55 -38.77 4.13
CA PHE A 919 -10.04 -40.09 3.72
C PHE A 919 -10.75 -40.81 4.87
N GLY A 920 -11.64 -41.75 4.54
CA GLY A 920 -12.43 -42.53 5.51
C GLY A 920 -11.64 -43.66 6.19
N GLU A 921 -12.33 -44.71 6.65
CA GLU A 921 -11.66 -45.92 7.11
C GLU A 921 -11.02 -46.66 5.93
N ILE A 922 -9.76 -47.10 6.12
CA ILE A 922 -8.99 -47.82 5.10
C ILE A 922 -8.60 -49.19 5.65
N ASP A 923 -8.96 -50.25 4.92
CA ASP A 923 -8.43 -51.61 5.17
C ASP A 923 -6.99 -51.71 4.65
N THR A 924 -6.02 -51.51 5.54
CA THR A 924 -4.59 -51.54 5.21
C THR A 924 -4.11 -52.91 4.71
N LYS A 925 -4.89 -53.98 4.91
CA LYS A 925 -4.59 -55.32 4.36
C LYS A 925 -4.76 -55.37 2.85
N LYS A 926 -5.51 -54.43 2.24
CA LYS A 926 -5.71 -54.31 0.79
C LYS A 926 -4.95 -53.11 0.21
N PRO A 927 -4.56 -53.13 -1.09
CA PRO A 927 -3.99 -51.97 -1.75
C PRO A 927 -4.95 -50.77 -1.72
N ILE A 928 -4.44 -49.60 -1.35
CA ILE A 928 -5.20 -48.35 -1.31
C ILE A 928 -5.22 -47.73 -2.71
N GLY A 929 -6.42 -47.54 -3.25
CA GLY A 929 -6.62 -47.00 -4.60
C GLY A 929 -6.71 -45.47 -4.66
N LEU A 930 -7.25 -44.99 -5.78
CA LEU A 930 -7.43 -43.57 -6.10
C LEU A 930 -8.42 -42.87 -5.15
N GLY A 931 -8.38 -41.54 -5.12
CA GLY A 931 -9.39 -40.71 -4.46
C GLY A 931 -9.32 -40.67 -2.93
N ASN A 932 -8.16 -40.96 -2.34
CA ASN A 932 -7.93 -40.89 -0.89
C ASN A 932 -7.10 -39.64 -0.52
N PRO A 933 -7.74 -38.47 -0.29
CA PRO A 933 -7.04 -37.21 -0.10
C PRO A 933 -6.47 -37.01 1.31
N ILE A 934 -5.42 -36.18 1.39
CA ILE A 934 -4.89 -35.56 2.59
C ILE A 934 -4.62 -34.08 2.30
N ASP A 935 -4.80 -33.21 3.29
CA ASP A 935 -4.43 -31.79 3.15
C ASP A 935 -3.10 -31.54 3.85
N VAL A 936 -2.10 -31.09 3.10
CA VAL A 936 -0.72 -30.90 3.57
C VAL A 936 -0.37 -29.41 3.63
N HIS A 937 0.02 -28.94 4.80
CA HIS A 937 0.66 -27.65 5.00
C HIS A 937 2.18 -27.83 5.09
N ASN A 938 2.93 -26.99 4.36
CA ASN A 938 4.39 -26.99 4.36
C ASN A 938 4.91 -25.54 4.46
N ALA A 939 5.51 -25.19 5.61
CA ALA A 939 5.97 -23.84 5.92
C ALA A 939 7.10 -23.32 5.01
N PHE A 940 7.74 -24.18 4.18
CA PHE A 940 8.80 -23.77 3.26
C PHE A 940 8.28 -23.19 1.96
N ILE A 941 7.08 -23.60 1.56
CA ILE A 941 6.46 -23.22 0.28
C ILE A 941 5.12 -22.53 0.48
N SER A 942 4.52 -22.60 1.68
CA SER A 942 3.20 -22.05 1.99
C SER A 942 3.18 -21.35 3.35
N HIS A 943 2.38 -20.30 3.48
CA HIS A 943 2.15 -19.62 4.77
C HIS A 943 1.27 -20.48 5.69
N GLU A 944 1.38 -20.25 7.00
CA GLU A 944 0.62 -20.98 8.02
C GLU A 944 -0.90 -20.89 7.73
N GLY A 945 -1.58 -22.04 7.74
CA GLY A 945 -3.01 -22.14 7.41
C GLY A 945 -3.33 -22.33 5.92
N VAL A 946 -2.33 -22.38 5.04
CA VAL A 946 -2.50 -22.75 3.63
C VAL A 946 -2.15 -24.23 3.44
N TYR A 947 -3.07 -24.98 2.84
CA TYR A 947 -2.95 -26.43 2.62
C TYR A 947 -3.08 -26.78 1.14
N LEU A 948 -2.37 -27.83 0.74
CA LEU A 948 -2.45 -28.49 -0.55
C LEU A 948 -3.11 -29.85 -0.40
N THR A 949 -4.09 -30.15 -1.23
CA THR A 949 -4.66 -31.50 -1.28
C THR A 949 -3.73 -32.40 -2.08
N GLU A 950 -3.22 -33.44 -1.43
CA GLU A 950 -2.46 -34.55 -1.99
C GLU A 950 -3.26 -35.85 -1.84
N TYR A 951 -2.84 -36.95 -2.48
CA TYR A 951 -3.51 -38.25 -2.37
C TYR A 951 -2.54 -39.33 -1.91
N LEU A 952 -3.05 -40.29 -1.14
CA LEU A 952 -2.26 -41.42 -0.65
C LEU A 952 -1.71 -42.27 -1.81
N VAL A 953 -0.41 -42.59 -1.76
CA VAL A 953 0.26 -43.46 -2.74
C VAL A 953 0.69 -44.76 -2.08
N ASP A 954 -0.07 -45.83 -2.29
CA ASP A 954 0.25 -47.18 -1.81
C ASP A 954 1.19 -47.90 -2.78
N LYS A 955 2.28 -48.46 -2.25
CA LYS A 955 3.29 -49.19 -3.04
C LYS A 955 2.68 -50.34 -3.84
N ARG A 956 1.76 -51.12 -3.26
CA ARG A 956 1.15 -52.29 -3.92
C ARG A 956 0.25 -51.85 -5.06
N PHE A 957 -0.53 -50.79 -4.85
CA PHE A 957 -1.36 -50.18 -5.87
C PHE A 957 -0.51 -49.65 -7.03
N LEU A 958 0.52 -48.83 -6.72
CA LEU A 958 1.37 -48.21 -7.73
C LEU A 958 2.11 -49.26 -8.58
N VAL A 959 2.69 -50.28 -7.95
CA VAL A 959 3.42 -51.36 -8.65
C VAL A 959 2.48 -52.14 -9.56
N LYS A 960 1.29 -52.50 -9.07
CA LYS A 960 0.29 -53.23 -9.86
C LYS A 960 -0.16 -52.42 -11.08
N GLU A 961 -0.61 -51.19 -10.87
CA GLU A 961 -1.18 -50.35 -11.91
C GLU A 961 -0.15 -49.99 -12.99
N LEU A 962 1.09 -49.67 -12.60
CA LEU A 962 2.14 -49.36 -13.58
C LEU A 962 2.56 -50.60 -14.38
N LEU A 963 2.56 -51.79 -13.76
CA LEU A 963 2.80 -53.03 -14.49
C LEU A 963 1.68 -53.30 -15.51
N GLU A 964 0.43 -53.26 -15.09
CA GLU A 964 -0.73 -53.59 -15.92
C GLU A 964 -0.99 -52.55 -17.03
N LYS A 965 -0.87 -51.25 -16.72
CA LYS A 965 -1.22 -50.17 -17.66
C LYS A 965 -0.04 -49.66 -18.46
N CYS A 966 1.20 -49.82 -18.00
CA CYS A 966 2.39 -49.23 -18.64
C CYS A 966 3.51 -50.22 -18.98
N ASP A 967 3.35 -51.51 -18.65
CA ASP A 967 4.40 -52.54 -18.80
C ASP A 967 5.65 -52.25 -17.95
N LEU A 968 5.47 -51.57 -16.81
CA LEU A 968 6.54 -51.11 -15.92
C LEU A 968 6.77 -52.06 -14.75
N GLU A 969 7.93 -52.68 -14.69
CA GLU A 969 8.38 -53.52 -13.57
C GLU A 969 9.15 -52.67 -12.55
N LEU A 970 8.88 -52.87 -11.26
CA LEU A 970 9.65 -52.22 -10.21
C LEU A 970 11.07 -52.79 -10.18
N VAL A 971 12.07 -51.93 -10.33
CA VAL A 971 13.49 -52.28 -10.26
C VAL A 971 14.03 -52.02 -8.85
N GLU A 972 13.74 -50.85 -8.31
CA GLU A 972 14.29 -50.40 -7.04
C GLU A 972 13.31 -49.46 -6.35
N THR A 973 13.23 -49.55 -5.04
CA THR A 973 12.52 -48.58 -4.20
C THR A 973 13.10 -48.61 -2.80
N ASP A 974 13.26 -47.45 -2.21
CA ASP A 974 13.61 -47.35 -0.81
C ASP A 974 12.96 -46.13 -0.15
N LEU A 975 12.83 -46.21 1.16
CA LEU A 975 12.37 -45.10 1.99
C LEU A 975 13.52 -44.16 2.31
N PHE A 976 13.20 -42.88 2.49
CA PHE A 976 14.19 -41.86 2.81
C PHE A 976 14.75 -42.05 4.24
N ASP A 977 14.03 -42.76 5.12
CA ASP A 977 14.51 -43.13 6.45
C ASP A 977 15.66 -44.14 6.38
N ASN A 978 15.50 -45.20 5.59
CA ASN A 978 16.55 -46.18 5.38
C ASN A 978 17.76 -45.55 4.69
N GLN A 979 17.54 -44.69 3.69
CA GLN A 979 18.62 -43.94 3.03
C GLN A 979 19.37 -43.01 3.99
N PHE A 980 18.68 -42.45 4.98
CA PHE A 980 19.34 -41.68 6.04
C PHE A 980 20.21 -42.61 6.90
N GLU A 981 19.69 -43.73 7.37
CA GLU A 981 20.44 -44.63 8.25
C GLU A 981 21.64 -45.30 7.57
N ILE A 982 21.48 -45.86 6.37
CA ILE A 982 22.57 -46.59 5.70
C ILE A 982 23.73 -45.67 5.29
N HIS A 983 23.48 -44.36 5.13
CA HIS A 983 24.49 -43.38 4.76
C HIS A 983 24.97 -42.52 5.94
N ARG A 984 24.46 -42.76 7.15
CA ARG A 984 24.83 -42.02 8.37
C ARG A 984 26.33 -41.98 8.59
N GLU A 985 26.98 -43.14 8.59
CA GLU A 985 28.42 -43.23 8.85
C GLU A 985 29.22 -42.42 7.81
N TYR A 986 28.81 -42.49 6.53
CA TYR A 986 29.42 -41.73 5.44
C TYR A 986 29.33 -40.22 5.68
N PHE A 987 28.13 -39.72 6.00
CA PHE A 987 27.89 -38.29 6.18
C PHE A 987 28.50 -37.72 7.45
N GLU A 988 28.49 -38.47 8.55
CA GLU A 988 29.03 -38.02 9.84
C GLU A 988 30.56 -38.05 9.86
N ASN A 989 31.19 -39.05 9.22
CA ASN A 989 32.62 -39.30 9.38
C ASN A 989 33.48 -39.02 8.15
N TYR A 990 32.98 -39.26 6.94
CA TYR A 990 33.85 -39.36 5.75
C TYR A 990 33.73 -38.21 4.76
N VAL A 991 32.58 -37.52 4.67
CA VAL A 991 32.37 -36.43 3.70
C VAL A 991 33.44 -35.32 3.78
N LYS A 992 33.99 -35.05 4.98
CA LYS A 992 35.05 -34.06 5.18
C LYS A 992 36.34 -34.36 4.40
N PHE A 993 36.56 -35.63 4.02
CA PHE A 993 37.74 -36.08 3.27
C PHE A 993 37.54 -36.07 1.75
N GLU A 994 36.35 -35.71 1.22
CA GLU A 994 36.12 -35.59 -0.22
C GLU A 994 37.09 -34.58 -0.85
N HIS A 995 37.88 -35.01 -1.83
CA HIS A 995 38.95 -34.21 -2.41
C HIS A 995 38.40 -33.05 -3.26
N ASN A 996 37.36 -33.28 -4.06
CA ASN A 996 36.80 -32.26 -4.93
C ASN A 996 36.04 -31.20 -4.10
N PRO A 997 36.44 -29.91 -4.12
CA PRO A 997 35.82 -28.90 -3.27
C PRO A 997 34.33 -28.65 -3.55
N GLN A 998 33.89 -28.79 -4.81
CA GLN A 998 32.49 -28.59 -5.20
C GLN A 998 31.62 -29.76 -4.72
N THR A 999 32.10 -30.99 -4.93
CA THR A 999 31.45 -32.21 -4.42
C THR A 999 31.39 -32.22 -2.90
N ARG A 1000 32.52 -31.92 -2.23
CA ARG A 1000 32.59 -31.81 -0.77
C ARG A 1000 31.58 -30.80 -0.23
N LYS A 1001 31.43 -29.64 -0.86
CA LYS A 1001 30.44 -28.63 -0.47
C LYS A 1001 29.01 -29.15 -0.63
N PHE A 1002 28.70 -29.80 -1.74
CA PHE A 1002 27.37 -30.39 -1.97
C PHE A 1002 27.03 -31.45 -0.92
N LEU A 1003 27.96 -32.36 -0.62
CA LEU A 1003 27.79 -33.41 0.37
C LEU A 1003 27.72 -32.85 1.80
N ASN A 1004 28.57 -31.89 2.17
CA ASN A 1004 28.51 -31.24 3.49
C ASN A 1004 27.15 -30.54 3.72
N ASN A 1005 26.60 -29.88 2.70
CA ASN A 1005 25.28 -29.27 2.79
C ASN A 1005 24.16 -30.29 3.08
N ALA A 1006 24.30 -31.54 2.60
CA ALA A 1006 23.39 -32.63 2.92
C ALA A 1006 23.70 -33.24 4.31
N ALA A 1007 24.97 -33.33 4.68
CA ALA A 1007 25.45 -33.77 6.00
C ALA A 1007 24.84 -32.95 7.16
N GLU A 1008 24.58 -31.65 6.94
CA GLU A 1008 23.92 -30.78 7.92
C GLU A 1008 22.58 -31.35 8.44
N PHE A 1009 21.88 -32.18 7.65
CA PHE A 1009 20.61 -32.78 8.07
C PHE A 1009 20.77 -33.89 9.11
N TYR A 1010 21.98 -34.47 9.23
CA TYR A 1010 22.28 -35.50 10.24
C TYR A 1010 22.44 -34.92 11.65
N ASN A 1011 22.63 -33.60 11.77
CA ASN A 1011 22.61 -32.93 13.06
C ASN A 1011 21.18 -32.82 13.62
N GLN A 1012 20.76 -33.84 14.37
CA GLN A 1012 19.44 -33.92 15.00
C GLN A 1012 19.33 -33.14 16.33
N ASN A 1013 20.40 -32.44 16.75
CA ASN A 1013 20.32 -31.45 17.85
C ASN A 1013 19.62 -30.15 17.41
N ASP A 1014 19.58 -29.87 16.10
CA ASP A 1014 18.83 -28.75 15.57
C ASP A 1014 17.31 -29.05 15.57
N SER A 1015 16.54 -28.17 16.20
CA SER A 1015 15.09 -28.37 16.36
C SER A 1015 14.31 -28.40 15.05
N VAL A 1016 14.77 -27.69 14.01
CA VAL A 1016 14.13 -27.67 12.69
C VAL A 1016 14.45 -28.96 11.94
N ASN A 1017 15.69 -29.45 12.02
CA ASN A 1017 16.08 -30.74 11.47
C ASN A 1017 15.30 -31.88 12.11
N LYS A 1018 15.19 -31.90 13.44
CA LYS A 1018 14.42 -32.90 14.18
C LYS A 1018 12.94 -32.88 13.79
N ALA A 1019 12.34 -31.70 13.65
CA ALA A 1019 10.96 -31.58 13.18
C ALA A 1019 10.79 -32.02 11.71
N SER A 1020 11.75 -31.67 10.85
CA SER A 1020 11.78 -32.02 9.42
C SER A 1020 12.05 -33.50 9.16
N PHE A 1021 12.74 -34.18 10.09
CA PHE A 1021 13.05 -35.60 10.03
C PHE A 1021 11.77 -36.42 9.89
N THR A 1022 10.79 -36.19 10.75
CA THR A 1022 9.52 -36.94 10.77
C THR A 1022 8.80 -36.92 9.41
N ILE A 1023 8.77 -35.77 8.73
CA ILE A 1023 8.19 -35.66 7.38
C ILE A 1023 9.06 -36.36 6.35
N THR A 1024 10.38 -36.26 6.47
CA THR A 1024 11.33 -36.91 5.57
C THR A 1024 11.16 -38.43 5.58
N MET A 1025 10.97 -39.04 6.75
CA MET A 1025 10.83 -40.49 6.91
C MET A 1025 9.58 -41.06 6.21
N MET A 1026 8.59 -40.23 5.89
CA MET A 1026 7.39 -40.65 5.17
C MET A 1026 7.60 -40.69 3.64
N ASN A 1027 8.75 -40.27 3.12
CA ASN A 1027 9.01 -40.24 1.69
C ASN A 1027 9.66 -41.53 1.18
N ARG A 1028 9.32 -41.90 -0.04
CA ARG A 1028 9.85 -43.05 -0.77
C ARG A 1028 10.22 -42.64 -2.19
N PHE A 1029 11.28 -43.22 -2.75
CA PHE A 1029 11.51 -43.19 -4.19
C PHE A 1029 11.20 -44.54 -4.84
N TYR A 1030 10.89 -44.50 -6.13
CA TYR A 1030 10.64 -45.67 -6.96
C TYR A 1030 11.36 -45.52 -8.30
N ILE A 1031 11.91 -46.64 -8.77
CA ILE A 1031 12.54 -46.79 -10.07
C ILE A 1031 11.86 -47.98 -10.74
N PHE A 1032 11.20 -47.72 -11.86
CA PHE A 1032 10.58 -48.74 -12.69
C PHE A 1032 11.28 -48.84 -14.03
N ARG A 1033 11.28 -50.04 -14.63
CA ARG A 1033 11.77 -50.28 -15.99
C ARG A 1033 10.65 -50.83 -16.84
N ARG A 1034 10.48 -50.27 -18.04
CA ARG A 1034 9.53 -50.80 -19.02
C ARG A 1034 10.10 -52.07 -19.63
N LYS A 1035 9.30 -53.14 -19.71
CA LYS A 1035 9.70 -54.38 -20.37
C LYS A 1035 10.24 -54.09 -21.78
N SER A 1036 11.37 -54.71 -22.12
CA SER A 1036 11.81 -54.82 -23.50
C SER A 1036 11.03 -55.98 -24.10
N ASN A 1037 10.30 -55.74 -25.19
CA ASN A 1037 9.71 -56.83 -25.96
C ASN A 1037 10.80 -57.69 -26.59
#